data_AF-A0A2E0WR21-F1
#
_entry.id   AF-A0A2E0WR21-F1
#
_cell.length_a   1.000
_cell.length_b   1.000
_cell.length_c   1.000
_cell.angle_alpha   90.00
_cell.angle_beta   90.00
_cell.angle_gamma   90.00
#
_symmetry.space_group_name_H-M   'P 1'
#
loop_
_entity.id
_entity.type
_entity.pdbx_description
1 polymer ?
#
loop_
_entity_poly.entity_id
_entity_poly.type
_entity_poly.pdbx_seq_one_letter_code
_entity_poly.pdbx_strand_id
1 'polypeptide(L)'
;MANDKPVVLVDGSSYLYRAFHALPPLTNSRGEPTGAVYGVVNMLKRLLKDYQPEHVAVVFDAKGKTFRDEMFEHYKANRPPMPEELAAQIEPLHAIVRALGFPVLQVPGVEADDVIGTLARQADARGEPVVISTGDKDMAQLVEGGITLVNTMSNTRLDREGVVDKFGVPPERIIDYLALVGDSSDNIPGVPKVGPKTAAKWLNEYGSLDALIEQAGSVRGKVGESLRANLEQLDLSRQLATIRCDLELGQDVDALAMQPPDRAALKELYEQMEFRTWLKEILGGDESTEESEAAAVPAAGVEYETVLTQQQLDAWIKRLEQADHYAFDTETTSLEYMQAEIVGLSFAVETHRAAYVPLAHDYAGAPEQLDRDRVLEQFRKLLEDEAPKKIGHNLKYDMSVLANHGIELKGIAFDTMLESYVLDSTASRHDMDSLALKYLAHKCTSYEEVAGKGAKQLSFNEVPVETAAPYAAEDADITLRLHQTLWPRLQQEKALVSVFNDIDLPLVPVLSRMERNGVKVDRDMLATQSGELAQKMAEIEEAAFKEAGQPFNIGSPKQIQEILFDQQGLPVLAKTPKGAPSTAESVLAELALDYKLPRLILDYRSLSKLKSTYTDKLPERIDSRTGRVHTSYHQAVAATGRLSSTEPNLQNIPVRTESGRRIRQAFIAEKGFRILAADYSQIELRIMAHLSGDEGLLAAFAAGEDIHRATAAEVFGVRPDQVSSEQRRSAKAINFGLIYGMSAFGLARQLGIERGAAQEYVDLYFARYPGVKAYMDRTREQAHDQGYVETLFGRRLYLPEINARNHQRRTAAERTAINAPMQGTAADIIKLAMIRTDGWIRSGRLDVRMVMQVHDELVFEVAEQDLRQAETAIREQMQGAAELAIPLEVEVGVGANWDEAH
;
A
#
# COMPACT_ATOMS: atom_id res chain seq x y z
N MET A 1 -15.72 -22.36 -36.38
CA MET A 1 -16.36 -23.54 -35.76
C MET A 1 -17.38 -23.00 -34.77
N ALA A 2 -18.52 -23.68 -34.61
CA ALA A 2 -19.65 -23.17 -33.85
C ALA A 2 -19.23 -22.69 -32.44
N ASN A 3 -19.95 -21.67 -31.98
CA ASN A 3 -19.75 -20.96 -30.72
C ASN A 3 -20.24 -21.80 -29.52
N ASP A 4 -19.78 -23.05 -29.41
CA ASP A 4 -20.22 -23.97 -28.36
C ASP A 4 -19.46 -23.67 -27.06
N LYS A 5 -20.21 -23.17 -26.08
CA LYS A 5 -19.73 -22.94 -24.72
C LYS A 5 -19.41 -24.31 -24.07
N PRO A 6 -18.24 -24.46 -23.45
CA PRO A 6 -17.87 -25.74 -22.86
C PRO A 6 -18.65 -26.06 -21.59
N VAL A 7 -18.81 -27.36 -21.30
CA VAL A 7 -19.17 -27.84 -19.96
C VAL A 7 -17.99 -27.60 -19.05
N VAL A 8 -18.19 -26.90 -17.93
CA VAL A 8 -17.11 -26.59 -16.99
C VAL A 8 -17.28 -27.38 -15.69
N LEU A 9 -16.28 -28.19 -15.36
CA LEU A 9 -16.26 -29.00 -14.14
C LEU A 9 -15.15 -28.48 -13.22
N VAL A 10 -15.51 -28.02 -12.03
CA VAL A 10 -14.59 -27.43 -11.06
C VAL A 10 -14.36 -28.39 -9.92
N ASP A 11 -13.08 -28.68 -9.65
CA ASP A 11 -12.64 -29.39 -8.46
C ASP A 11 -12.60 -28.44 -7.26
N GLY A 12 -13.70 -28.43 -6.52
CA GLY A 12 -13.95 -27.57 -5.37
C GLY A 12 -13.02 -27.87 -4.19
N SER A 13 -12.71 -29.16 -3.97
CA SER A 13 -11.78 -29.61 -2.94
C SER A 13 -10.37 -29.07 -3.18
N SER A 14 -9.85 -29.21 -4.40
CA SER A 14 -8.55 -28.66 -4.79
C SER A 14 -8.55 -27.13 -4.71
N TYR A 15 -9.62 -26.48 -5.16
CA TYR A 15 -9.77 -25.01 -5.07
C TYR A 15 -9.68 -24.50 -3.63
N LEU A 16 -10.35 -25.19 -2.70
CA LEU A 16 -10.38 -24.81 -1.29
C LEU A 16 -8.99 -24.88 -0.64
N TYR A 17 -8.28 -26.00 -0.77
CA TYR A 17 -6.92 -26.14 -0.23
C TYR A 17 -5.95 -25.15 -0.86
N ARG A 18 -6.08 -24.91 -2.17
CA ARG A 18 -5.21 -23.97 -2.87
C ARG A 18 -5.43 -22.53 -2.44
N ALA A 19 -6.69 -22.11 -2.29
CA ALA A 19 -7.02 -20.78 -1.79
C ALA A 19 -6.46 -20.56 -0.38
N PHE A 20 -6.57 -21.56 0.49
CA PHE A 20 -6.07 -21.51 1.86
C PHE A 20 -4.54 -21.31 1.95
N HIS A 21 -3.76 -21.97 1.08
CA HIS A 21 -2.30 -21.84 1.09
C HIS A 21 -1.78 -20.64 0.29
N ALA A 22 -2.53 -20.18 -0.72
CA ALA A 22 -2.09 -19.10 -1.60
C ALA A 22 -2.38 -17.69 -1.04
N LEU A 23 -3.45 -17.54 -0.27
CA LEU A 23 -3.85 -16.26 0.31
C LEU A 23 -3.29 -16.07 1.72
N PRO A 24 -2.99 -14.82 2.13
CA PRO A 24 -2.73 -14.56 3.54
C PRO A 24 -3.95 -14.96 4.39
N PRO A 25 -3.77 -15.28 5.68
CA PRO A 25 -4.88 -15.59 6.57
C PRO A 25 -5.76 -14.34 6.74
N LEU A 26 -6.82 -14.24 5.94
CA LEU A 26 -7.83 -13.19 6.06
C LEU A 26 -8.83 -13.60 7.15
N THR A 27 -9.16 -12.65 8.02
CA THR A 27 -10.17 -12.80 9.07
C THR A 27 -11.13 -11.63 9.01
N ASN A 28 -12.40 -11.86 9.33
CA ASN A 28 -13.38 -10.78 9.48
C ASN A 28 -13.29 -10.15 10.89
N SER A 29 -14.05 -9.09 11.14
CA SER A 29 -14.05 -8.38 12.43
C SER A 29 -14.48 -9.25 13.64
N ARG A 30 -15.11 -10.41 13.40
CA ARG A 30 -15.47 -11.39 14.44
C ARG A 30 -14.37 -12.43 14.70
N GLY A 31 -13.24 -12.35 13.99
CA GLY A 31 -12.14 -13.30 14.11
C GLY A 31 -12.37 -14.62 13.36
N GLU A 32 -13.39 -14.70 12.51
CA GLU A 32 -13.65 -15.89 11.68
C GLU A 32 -12.75 -15.84 10.42
N PRO A 33 -12.14 -16.97 10.03
CA PRO A 33 -11.29 -17.01 8.83
C PRO A 33 -12.15 -16.95 7.55
N THR A 34 -11.77 -16.10 6.60
CA THR A 34 -12.53 -15.88 5.35
C THR A 34 -11.68 -16.02 4.07
N GLY A 35 -10.37 -16.21 4.22
CA GLY A 35 -9.42 -16.17 3.11
C GLY A 35 -9.64 -17.26 2.05
N ALA A 36 -9.94 -18.50 2.45
CA ALA A 36 -10.17 -19.58 1.50
C ALA A 36 -11.46 -19.34 0.70
N VAL A 37 -12.53 -18.89 1.37
CA VAL A 37 -13.80 -18.53 0.72
C VAL A 37 -13.59 -17.43 -0.32
N TYR A 38 -12.87 -16.36 0.04
CA TYR A 38 -12.56 -15.26 -0.87
C TYR A 38 -11.76 -15.72 -2.11
N GLY A 39 -10.79 -16.61 -1.91
CA GLY A 39 -9.99 -17.15 -3.01
C GLY A 39 -10.83 -17.98 -3.98
N VAL A 40 -11.65 -18.91 -3.47
CA VAL A 40 -12.47 -19.79 -4.31
C VAL A 40 -13.49 -18.99 -5.13
N VAL A 41 -14.20 -18.05 -4.51
CA VAL A 41 -15.21 -17.21 -5.19
C VAL A 41 -14.57 -16.37 -6.31
N ASN A 42 -13.38 -15.81 -6.11
CA ASN A 42 -12.64 -15.11 -7.16
C ASN A 42 -12.28 -16.03 -8.34
N MET A 43 -11.82 -17.25 -8.04
CA MET A 43 -11.47 -18.23 -9.09
C MET A 43 -12.70 -18.65 -9.89
N LEU A 44 -13.86 -18.83 -9.25
CA LEU A 44 -15.13 -19.12 -9.90
C LEU A 44 -15.63 -17.96 -10.76
N LYS A 45 -15.63 -16.72 -10.26
CA LYS A 45 -16.04 -15.53 -11.02
C LYS A 45 -15.21 -15.34 -12.29
N ARG A 46 -13.88 -15.53 -12.21
CA ARG A 46 -13.01 -15.48 -13.40
C ARG A 46 -13.37 -16.57 -14.41
N LEU A 47 -13.62 -17.79 -13.94
CA LEU A 47 -13.97 -18.92 -14.80
C LEU A 47 -15.29 -18.67 -15.56
N LEU A 48 -16.28 -18.03 -14.93
CA LEU A 48 -17.51 -17.58 -15.63
C LEU A 48 -17.22 -16.53 -16.69
N LYS A 49 -16.34 -15.57 -16.39
CA LYS A 49 -15.98 -14.51 -17.33
C LYS A 49 -15.25 -15.07 -18.56
N ASP A 50 -14.36 -16.03 -18.36
CA ASP A 50 -13.49 -16.55 -19.41
C ASP A 50 -14.21 -17.55 -20.34
N TYR A 51 -15.14 -18.35 -19.81
CA TYR A 51 -15.79 -19.44 -20.57
C TYR A 51 -17.29 -19.25 -20.82
N GLN A 52 -17.96 -18.38 -20.05
CA GLN A 52 -19.42 -18.14 -20.13
C GLN A 52 -20.26 -19.44 -20.28
N PRO A 53 -20.05 -20.47 -19.44
CA PRO A 53 -20.64 -21.78 -19.65
C PRO A 53 -22.15 -21.79 -19.41
N GLU A 54 -22.87 -22.66 -20.12
CA GLU A 54 -24.28 -22.96 -19.84
C GLU A 54 -24.40 -24.09 -18.79
N HIS A 55 -23.49 -25.06 -18.85
CA HIS A 55 -23.40 -26.17 -17.89
C HIS A 55 -22.13 -26.05 -17.05
N VAL A 56 -22.30 -26.00 -15.73
CA VAL A 56 -21.18 -25.89 -14.78
C VAL A 56 -21.47 -26.65 -13.49
N ALA A 57 -20.46 -27.30 -12.92
CA ALA A 57 -20.57 -27.95 -11.62
C ALA A 57 -19.34 -27.70 -10.76
N VAL A 58 -19.55 -27.48 -9.46
CA VAL A 58 -18.48 -27.47 -8.46
C VAL A 58 -18.59 -28.72 -7.61
N VAL A 59 -17.60 -29.59 -7.71
CA VAL A 59 -17.61 -30.91 -7.06
C VAL A 59 -16.68 -30.88 -5.84
N PHE A 60 -17.20 -31.31 -4.69
CA PHE A 60 -16.43 -31.42 -3.45
C PHE A 60 -16.42 -32.86 -2.96
N ASP A 61 -15.36 -33.24 -2.24
CA ASP A 61 -15.31 -34.54 -1.57
C ASP A 61 -16.39 -34.63 -0.50
N ALA A 62 -17.06 -35.78 -0.44
CA ALA A 62 -17.99 -36.09 0.64
C ALA A 62 -17.23 -36.51 1.91
N LYS A 63 -17.84 -36.30 3.09
CA LYS A 63 -17.30 -36.83 4.35
C LYS A 63 -17.47 -38.35 4.36
N GLY A 64 -16.39 -39.08 4.66
CA GLY A 64 -16.42 -40.53 4.84
C GLY A 64 -15.23 -41.22 4.17
N LYS A 65 -15.22 -42.55 4.23
CA LYS A 65 -14.28 -43.38 3.48
C LYS A 65 -14.77 -43.55 2.04
N THR A 66 -13.83 -43.75 1.12
CA THR A 66 -14.09 -44.07 -0.28
C THR A 66 -13.72 -45.52 -0.57
N PHE A 67 -14.05 -46.01 -1.77
CA PHE A 67 -13.62 -47.33 -2.19
C PHE A 67 -12.08 -47.51 -2.22
N ARG A 68 -11.30 -46.42 -2.31
CA ARG A 68 -9.82 -46.48 -2.25
C ARG A 68 -9.32 -46.82 -0.84
N ASP A 69 -10.01 -46.37 0.20
CA ASP A 69 -9.73 -46.73 1.60
C ASP A 69 -10.00 -48.22 1.88
N GLU A 70 -10.95 -48.82 1.16
CA GLU A 70 -11.24 -50.26 1.23
C GLU A 70 -10.19 -51.09 0.48
N MET A 71 -9.65 -50.55 -0.62
CA MET A 71 -8.62 -51.19 -1.45
C MET A 71 -7.22 -51.13 -0.81
N PHE A 72 -6.91 -50.06 -0.07
CA PHE A 72 -5.62 -49.89 0.59
C PHE A 72 -5.77 -49.16 1.92
N GLU A 73 -5.59 -49.89 3.04
CA GLU A 73 -5.80 -49.38 4.40
C GLU A 73 -4.92 -48.16 4.75
N HIS A 74 -3.76 -48.02 4.11
CA HIS A 74 -2.85 -46.88 4.33
C HIS A 74 -3.04 -45.73 3.32
N TYR A 75 -4.08 -45.77 2.48
CA TYR A 75 -4.38 -44.68 1.55
C TYR A 75 -4.65 -43.37 2.32
N LYS A 76 -4.02 -42.26 1.88
CA LYS A 76 -4.05 -40.94 2.55
C LYS A 76 -3.70 -40.94 4.05
N ALA A 77 -3.16 -42.02 4.61
CA ALA A 77 -2.88 -42.17 6.05
C ALA A 77 -1.82 -41.18 6.58
N ASN A 78 -0.94 -40.70 5.70
CA ASN A 78 0.09 -39.70 6.01
C ASN A 78 -0.41 -38.25 5.80
N ARG A 79 -1.65 -38.05 5.37
CA ARG A 79 -2.20 -36.72 5.13
C ARG A 79 -2.52 -36.06 6.48
N PRO A 80 -2.01 -34.85 6.75
CA PRO A 80 -2.38 -34.14 7.97
C PRO A 80 -3.89 -33.88 8.00
N PRO A 81 -4.53 -33.90 9.18
CA PRO A 81 -5.94 -33.55 9.29
C PRO A 81 -6.19 -32.14 8.76
N MET A 82 -7.38 -31.92 8.22
CA MET A 82 -7.77 -30.60 7.72
C MET A 82 -7.64 -29.56 8.84
N PRO A 83 -6.95 -28.42 8.62
CA PRO A 83 -6.86 -27.35 9.61
C PRO A 83 -8.24 -26.85 10.05
N GLU A 84 -8.44 -26.60 11.34
CA GLU A 84 -9.73 -26.11 11.87
C GLU A 84 -10.17 -24.80 11.21
N GLU A 85 -9.21 -23.91 10.92
CA GLU A 85 -9.44 -22.65 10.21
C GLU A 85 -9.99 -22.88 8.78
N LEU A 86 -9.59 -23.96 8.12
CA LEU A 86 -10.09 -24.34 6.79
C LEU A 86 -11.45 -25.05 6.88
N ALA A 87 -11.61 -25.93 7.88
CA ALA A 87 -12.85 -26.66 8.11
C ALA A 87 -14.03 -25.70 8.39
N ALA A 88 -13.80 -24.61 9.13
CA ALA A 88 -14.80 -23.59 9.43
C ALA A 88 -15.31 -22.83 8.18
N GLN A 89 -14.56 -22.87 7.07
CA GLN A 89 -14.87 -22.13 5.84
C GLN A 89 -15.65 -22.96 4.80
N ILE A 90 -15.80 -24.27 4.99
CA ILE A 90 -16.45 -25.16 4.02
C ILE A 90 -17.94 -24.81 3.85
N GLU A 91 -18.70 -24.75 4.94
CA GLU A 91 -20.15 -24.49 4.86
C GLU A 91 -20.48 -23.08 4.32
N PRO A 92 -19.81 -21.99 4.78
CA PRO A 92 -19.97 -20.66 4.18
C PRO A 92 -19.65 -20.64 2.69
N LEU A 93 -18.60 -21.37 2.26
CA LEU A 93 -18.26 -21.48 0.85
C LEU A 93 -19.37 -22.17 0.06
N HIS A 94 -19.88 -23.32 0.51
CA HIS A 94 -20.97 -24.00 -0.18
C HIS A 94 -22.21 -23.13 -0.29
N ALA A 95 -22.55 -22.38 0.76
CA ALA A 95 -23.67 -21.45 0.74
C ALA A 95 -23.49 -20.37 -0.34
N ILE A 96 -22.31 -19.75 -0.42
CA ILE A 96 -22.02 -18.72 -1.43
C ILE A 96 -22.01 -19.31 -2.85
N VAL A 97 -21.41 -20.49 -3.06
CA VAL A 97 -21.35 -21.12 -4.38
C VAL A 97 -22.75 -21.48 -4.89
N ARG A 98 -23.64 -22.00 -4.03
CA ARG A 98 -25.04 -22.23 -4.38
C ARG A 98 -25.78 -20.93 -4.67
N ALA A 99 -25.58 -19.90 -3.85
CA ALA A 99 -26.21 -18.60 -4.03
C ALA A 99 -25.71 -17.86 -5.29
N LEU A 100 -24.50 -18.16 -5.76
CA LEU A 100 -23.99 -17.72 -7.07
C LEU A 100 -24.63 -18.47 -8.25
N GLY A 101 -25.47 -19.48 -8.00
CA GLY A 101 -26.18 -20.23 -9.03
C GLY A 101 -25.46 -21.48 -9.53
N PHE A 102 -24.35 -21.89 -8.91
CA PHE A 102 -23.62 -23.10 -9.29
C PHE A 102 -24.25 -24.36 -8.68
N PRO A 103 -24.51 -25.41 -9.49
CA PRO A 103 -24.71 -26.77 -8.98
C PRO A 103 -23.51 -27.25 -8.17
N VAL A 104 -23.76 -27.64 -6.91
CA VAL A 104 -22.74 -28.17 -5.98
C VAL A 104 -22.99 -29.67 -5.78
N LEU A 105 -21.99 -30.51 -6.11
CA LEU A 105 -22.09 -31.96 -6.03
C LEU A 105 -21.18 -32.53 -4.94
N GLN A 106 -21.73 -33.45 -4.16
CA GLN A 106 -21.03 -34.21 -3.11
C GLN A 106 -21.60 -35.63 -3.08
N VAL A 107 -20.83 -36.61 -3.54
CA VAL A 107 -21.28 -38.00 -3.68
C VAL A 107 -20.54 -38.87 -2.66
N PRO A 108 -21.25 -39.50 -1.69
CA PRO A 108 -20.61 -40.38 -0.71
C PRO A 108 -19.96 -41.61 -1.34
N GLY A 109 -18.87 -42.10 -0.74
CA GLY A 109 -18.21 -43.36 -1.12
C GLY A 109 -17.25 -43.27 -2.32
N VAL A 110 -17.15 -42.10 -2.96
CA VAL A 110 -16.24 -41.81 -4.10
C VAL A 110 -15.55 -40.47 -3.88
N GLU A 111 -14.50 -40.18 -4.65
CA GLU A 111 -13.81 -38.89 -4.61
C GLU A 111 -14.41 -37.91 -5.63
N ALA A 112 -14.21 -36.61 -5.39
CA ALA A 112 -14.63 -35.57 -6.34
C ALA A 112 -14.09 -35.84 -7.75
N ASP A 113 -12.89 -36.40 -7.81
CA ASP A 113 -12.19 -36.76 -9.03
C ASP A 113 -12.96 -37.77 -9.90
N ASP A 114 -13.56 -38.79 -9.28
CA ASP A 114 -14.34 -39.83 -9.98
C ASP A 114 -15.67 -39.27 -10.51
N VAL A 115 -16.29 -38.36 -9.75
CA VAL A 115 -17.51 -37.66 -10.17
C VAL A 115 -17.21 -36.76 -11.38
N ILE A 116 -16.11 -36.00 -11.32
CA ILE A 116 -15.65 -35.14 -12.42
C ILE A 116 -15.32 -36.01 -13.65
N GLY A 117 -14.58 -37.10 -13.48
CA GLY A 117 -14.25 -38.03 -14.56
C GLY A 117 -15.48 -38.61 -15.26
N THR A 118 -16.47 -39.03 -14.47
CA THR A 118 -17.73 -39.55 -14.99
C THR A 118 -18.49 -38.50 -15.80
N LEU A 119 -18.66 -37.28 -15.27
CA LEU A 119 -19.36 -36.19 -15.96
C LEU A 119 -18.62 -35.74 -17.23
N ALA A 120 -17.29 -35.68 -17.18
CA ALA A 120 -16.46 -35.31 -18.33
C ALA A 120 -16.63 -36.31 -19.48
N ARG A 121 -16.64 -37.62 -19.18
CA ARG A 121 -16.87 -38.67 -20.18
C ARG A 121 -18.30 -38.66 -20.74
N GLN A 122 -19.30 -38.37 -19.91
CA GLN A 122 -20.68 -38.23 -20.37
C GLN A 122 -20.83 -37.05 -21.34
N ALA A 123 -20.21 -35.90 -21.07
CA ALA A 123 -20.25 -34.73 -21.95
C ALA A 123 -19.46 -34.95 -23.25
N ASP A 124 -18.25 -35.53 -23.17
CA ASP A 124 -17.44 -35.84 -24.36
C ASP A 124 -18.13 -36.88 -25.28
N ALA A 125 -18.83 -37.87 -24.71
CA ALA A 125 -19.64 -38.82 -25.48
C ALA A 125 -20.83 -38.17 -26.22
N ARG A 126 -21.28 -36.99 -25.77
CA ARG A 126 -22.30 -36.15 -26.44
C ARG A 126 -21.67 -35.21 -27.49
N GLY A 127 -20.33 -35.16 -27.57
CA GLY A 127 -19.59 -34.26 -28.46
C GLY A 127 -19.45 -32.84 -27.91
N GLU A 128 -19.74 -32.60 -26.62
CA GLU A 128 -19.63 -31.29 -26.00
C GLU A 128 -18.18 -31.04 -25.53
N PRO A 129 -17.61 -29.85 -25.80
CA PRO A 129 -16.27 -29.52 -25.30
C PRO A 129 -16.28 -29.41 -23.77
N VAL A 130 -15.27 -29.96 -23.10
CA VAL A 130 -15.20 -29.99 -21.63
C VAL A 130 -13.95 -29.26 -21.13
N VAL A 131 -14.13 -28.43 -20.11
CA VAL A 131 -13.04 -27.80 -19.37
C VAL A 131 -13.10 -28.26 -17.92
N ILE A 132 -12.07 -29.00 -17.50
CA ILE A 132 -11.90 -29.39 -16.10
C ILE A 132 -10.95 -28.39 -15.44
N SER A 133 -11.44 -27.69 -14.41
CA SER A 133 -10.66 -26.72 -13.67
C SER A 133 -10.15 -27.29 -12.36
N THR A 134 -8.87 -27.64 -12.34
CA THR A 134 -8.21 -28.33 -11.22
C THR A 134 -6.72 -27.98 -11.14
N GLY A 135 -6.14 -28.13 -9.95
CA GLY A 135 -4.70 -28.15 -9.75
C GLY A 135 -4.10 -29.55 -9.76
N ASP A 136 -4.93 -30.58 -9.74
CA ASP A 136 -4.50 -31.96 -9.62
C ASP A 136 -3.85 -32.45 -10.91
N LYS A 137 -2.72 -33.15 -10.76
CA LYS A 137 -1.99 -33.75 -11.88
C LYS A 137 -2.67 -35.05 -12.32
N ASP A 138 -3.42 -35.71 -11.45
CA ASP A 138 -4.01 -37.03 -11.70
C ASP A 138 -5.12 -36.92 -12.76
N MET A 139 -5.78 -35.76 -12.81
CA MET A 139 -6.75 -35.37 -13.83
C MET A 139 -6.20 -35.39 -15.27
N ALA A 140 -4.87 -35.39 -15.46
CA ALA A 140 -4.26 -35.47 -16.79
C ALA A 140 -4.61 -36.78 -17.52
N GLN A 141 -5.04 -37.83 -16.82
CA GLN A 141 -5.52 -39.08 -17.42
C GLN A 141 -6.87 -38.92 -18.16
N LEU A 142 -7.63 -37.85 -17.90
CA LEU A 142 -8.92 -37.58 -18.52
C LEU A 142 -8.82 -36.77 -19.81
N VAL A 143 -7.61 -36.29 -20.17
CA VAL A 143 -7.41 -35.44 -21.35
C VAL A 143 -7.50 -36.28 -22.62
N GLU A 144 -8.68 -36.32 -23.22
CA GLU A 144 -8.97 -37.03 -24.46
C GLU A 144 -10.14 -36.35 -25.17
N GLY A 145 -10.24 -36.48 -26.50
CA GLY A 145 -11.34 -35.88 -27.25
C GLY A 145 -11.42 -34.36 -27.09
N GLY A 146 -12.57 -33.86 -26.66
CA GLY A 146 -12.84 -32.45 -26.38
C GLY A 146 -12.47 -31.98 -24.97
N ILE A 147 -11.88 -32.84 -24.14
CA ILE A 147 -11.60 -32.54 -22.72
C ILE A 147 -10.25 -31.83 -22.57
N THR A 148 -10.24 -30.68 -21.88
CA THR A 148 -9.02 -29.93 -21.55
C THR A 148 -8.95 -29.58 -20.07
N LEU A 149 -7.74 -29.53 -19.51
CA LEU A 149 -7.53 -29.07 -18.12
C LEU A 149 -7.11 -27.61 -18.09
N VAL A 150 -7.60 -26.87 -17.11
CA VAL A 150 -7.22 -25.47 -16.88
C VAL A 150 -6.84 -25.27 -15.43
N ASN A 151 -5.62 -24.78 -15.22
CA ASN A 151 -5.18 -24.31 -13.91
C ASN A 151 -5.25 -22.78 -13.89
N THR A 152 -6.25 -22.24 -13.20
CA THR A 152 -6.55 -20.81 -13.22
C THR A 152 -5.49 -19.95 -12.49
N MET A 153 -4.62 -20.52 -11.65
CA MET A 153 -3.54 -19.76 -10.99
C MET A 153 -2.31 -19.56 -11.86
N SER A 154 -1.86 -20.62 -12.56
CA SER A 154 -0.73 -20.55 -13.50
C SER A 154 -1.16 -20.11 -14.89
N ASN A 155 -2.47 -19.96 -15.12
CA ASN A 155 -3.10 -19.72 -16.41
C ASN A 155 -2.66 -20.74 -17.49
N THR A 156 -2.38 -21.98 -17.06
CA THR A 156 -1.94 -23.05 -17.95
C THR A 156 -3.12 -23.89 -18.38
N ARG A 157 -3.26 -24.08 -19.68
CA ARG A 157 -4.20 -25.02 -20.30
C ARG A 157 -3.45 -26.25 -20.76
N LEU A 158 -3.93 -27.44 -20.42
CA LEU A 158 -3.36 -28.71 -20.86
C LEU A 158 -4.38 -29.40 -21.76
N ASP A 159 -4.09 -29.37 -23.05
CA ASP A 159 -4.63 -30.31 -24.02
C ASP A 159 -3.66 -31.51 -24.14
N ARG A 160 -3.91 -32.42 -25.09
CA ARG A 160 -3.09 -33.61 -25.29
C ARG A 160 -1.60 -33.28 -25.47
N GLU A 161 -1.27 -32.26 -26.26
CA GLU A 161 0.13 -31.83 -26.47
C GLU A 161 0.71 -31.25 -25.18
N GLY A 162 -0.05 -30.42 -24.47
CA GLY A 162 0.36 -29.88 -23.17
C GLY A 162 0.63 -30.96 -22.11
N VAL A 163 -0.12 -32.07 -22.11
CA VAL A 163 0.15 -33.22 -21.24
C VAL A 163 1.47 -33.89 -21.60
N VAL A 164 1.74 -34.10 -22.89
CA VAL A 164 3.01 -34.67 -23.37
C VAL A 164 4.19 -33.78 -22.99
N ASP A 165 4.08 -32.47 -23.19
CA ASP A 165 5.14 -31.52 -22.87
C ASP A 165 5.44 -31.49 -21.36
N LYS A 166 4.39 -31.58 -20.53
CA LYS A 166 4.51 -31.48 -19.08
C LYS A 166 5.02 -32.77 -18.43
N PHE A 167 4.51 -33.93 -18.84
CA PHE A 167 4.79 -35.22 -18.19
C PHE A 167 5.72 -36.13 -18.99
N GLY A 168 5.98 -35.81 -20.26
CA GLY A 168 6.78 -36.62 -21.18
C GLY A 168 6.06 -37.86 -21.69
N VAL A 169 4.77 -38.03 -21.41
CA VAL A 169 3.91 -39.13 -21.84
C VAL A 169 2.52 -38.62 -22.24
N PRO A 170 1.82 -39.27 -23.17
CA PRO A 170 0.46 -38.89 -23.54
C PRO A 170 -0.57 -39.26 -22.44
N PRO A 171 -1.77 -38.63 -22.45
CA PRO A 171 -2.82 -38.85 -21.46
C PRO A 171 -3.16 -40.32 -21.15
N GLU A 172 -3.25 -41.17 -22.18
CA GLU A 172 -3.56 -42.60 -22.02
C GLU A 172 -2.49 -43.41 -21.27
N ARG A 173 -1.32 -42.81 -20.99
CA ARG A 173 -0.23 -43.40 -20.20
C ARG A 173 -0.02 -42.72 -18.85
N ILE A 174 -0.85 -41.74 -18.48
CA ILE A 174 -0.70 -41.02 -17.21
C ILE A 174 -0.92 -41.95 -16.01
N ILE A 175 -1.86 -42.90 -16.10
CA ILE A 175 -2.13 -43.87 -15.03
C ILE A 175 -0.88 -44.72 -14.77
N ASP A 176 -0.29 -45.28 -15.82
CA ASP A 176 0.94 -46.06 -15.76
C ASP A 176 2.12 -45.24 -15.23
N TYR A 177 2.20 -43.97 -15.62
CA TYR A 177 3.22 -43.04 -15.15
C TYR A 177 3.09 -42.78 -13.64
N LEU A 178 1.88 -42.52 -13.15
CA LEU A 178 1.61 -42.30 -11.73
C LEU A 178 1.86 -43.56 -10.90
N ALA A 179 1.53 -44.74 -11.43
CA ALA A 179 1.83 -46.02 -10.77
C ALA A 179 3.34 -46.26 -10.59
N LEU A 180 4.16 -45.87 -11.58
CA LEU A 180 5.62 -46.00 -11.50
C LEU A 180 6.26 -44.98 -10.56
N VAL A 181 5.78 -43.73 -10.56
CA VAL A 181 6.34 -42.64 -9.75
C VAL A 181 5.84 -42.70 -8.30
N GLY A 182 4.60 -43.12 -8.09
CA GLY A 182 3.89 -43.05 -6.82
C GLY A 182 3.42 -41.63 -6.46
N ASP A 183 2.68 -41.54 -5.35
CA ASP A 183 2.26 -40.28 -4.75
C ASP A 183 2.45 -40.30 -3.23
N SER A 184 3.34 -39.47 -2.71
CA SER A 184 3.57 -39.34 -1.27
C SER A 184 2.43 -38.66 -0.51
N SER A 185 1.64 -37.80 -1.17
CA SER A 185 0.50 -37.11 -0.54
C SER A 185 -0.62 -38.09 -0.21
N ASP A 186 -0.95 -38.93 -1.20
CA ASP A 186 -2.02 -39.92 -1.10
C ASP A 186 -1.53 -41.29 -0.61
N ASN A 187 -0.22 -41.37 -0.34
CA ASN A 187 0.47 -42.59 0.06
C ASN A 187 0.32 -43.73 -0.98
N ILE A 188 0.20 -43.38 -2.26
CA ILE A 188 0.22 -44.33 -3.38
C ILE A 188 1.67 -44.79 -3.56
N PRO A 189 1.96 -46.08 -3.40
CA PRO A 189 3.33 -46.56 -3.49
C PRO A 189 3.83 -46.53 -4.95
N GLY A 190 5.01 -45.95 -5.17
CA GLY A 190 5.70 -46.01 -6.47
C GLY A 190 6.90 -46.96 -6.42
N VAL A 191 7.59 -47.11 -7.55
CA VAL A 191 8.84 -47.87 -7.59
C VAL A 191 9.97 -47.03 -6.99
N PRO A 192 10.64 -47.48 -5.91
CA PRO A 192 11.71 -46.72 -5.29
C PRO A 192 12.81 -46.37 -6.31
N LYS A 193 13.31 -45.12 -6.28
CA LYS A 193 14.32 -44.58 -7.21
C LYS A 193 13.84 -44.35 -8.65
N VAL A 194 12.55 -44.53 -8.94
CA VAL A 194 11.95 -44.16 -10.22
C VAL A 194 11.26 -42.81 -10.03
N GLY A 195 11.82 -41.78 -10.65
CA GLY A 195 11.22 -40.44 -10.69
C GLY A 195 10.56 -40.15 -12.04
N PRO A 196 9.93 -38.97 -12.18
CA PRO A 196 9.26 -38.50 -13.39
C PRO A 196 9.97 -38.81 -14.72
N LYS A 197 11.26 -38.45 -14.81
CA LYS A 197 12.05 -38.64 -16.04
C LYS A 197 12.28 -40.11 -16.39
N THR A 198 12.43 -40.96 -15.38
CA THR A 198 12.68 -42.39 -15.58
C THR A 198 11.39 -43.10 -15.98
N ALA A 199 10.27 -42.79 -15.33
CA ALA A 199 8.96 -43.32 -15.68
C ALA A 199 8.57 -42.96 -17.12
N ALA A 200 8.69 -41.68 -17.50
CA ALA A 200 8.40 -41.24 -18.86
C ALA A 200 9.31 -41.91 -19.90
N LYS A 201 10.61 -42.04 -19.62
CA LYS A 201 11.55 -42.74 -20.51
C LYS A 201 11.10 -44.19 -20.73
N TRP A 202 10.79 -44.93 -19.67
CA TRP A 202 10.40 -46.34 -19.79
C TRP A 202 9.07 -46.51 -20.53
N LEU A 203 8.08 -45.68 -20.25
CA LEU A 203 6.78 -45.78 -20.94
C LEU A 203 6.89 -45.43 -22.44
N ASN A 204 7.81 -44.55 -22.80
CA ASN A 204 8.09 -44.26 -24.22
C ASN A 204 8.92 -45.36 -24.90
N GLU A 205 9.80 -46.03 -24.17
CA GLU A 205 10.66 -47.12 -24.69
C GLU A 205 9.90 -48.44 -24.83
N TYR A 206 9.09 -48.80 -23.84
CA TYR A 206 8.37 -50.09 -23.77
C TYR A 206 6.89 -49.99 -24.17
N GLY A 207 6.33 -48.79 -24.29
CA GLY A 207 4.99 -48.54 -24.81
C GLY A 207 3.85 -48.61 -23.78
N SER A 208 3.91 -49.51 -22.79
CA SER A 208 2.96 -49.60 -21.68
C SER A 208 3.62 -50.16 -20.41
N LEU A 209 2.96 -50.00 -19.26
CA LEU A 209 3.43 -50.62 -18.01
C LEU A 209 3.45 -52.15 -18.10
N ASP A 210 2.45 -52.77 -18.72
CA ASP A 210 2.41 -54.23 -18.88
C ASP A 210 3.60 -54.74 -19.72
N ALA A 211 3.94 -54.06 -20.81
CA ALA A 211 5.10 -54.41 -21.64
C ALA A 211 6.43 -54.20 -20.91
N LEU A 212 6.51 -53.19 -20.03
CA LEU A 212 7.66 -52.97 -19.15
C LEU A 212 7.79 -54.09 -18.11
N ILE A 213 6.68 -54.56 -17.54
CA ILE A 213 6.63 -55.66 -16.56
C ILE A 213 7.08 -56.97 -17.22
N GLU A 214 6.56 -57.29 -18.41
CA GLU A 214 6.95 -58.49 -19.18
C GLU A 214 8.46 -58.49 -19.50
N GLN A 215 9.03 -57.31 -19.76
CA GLN A 215 10.45 -57.14 -20.08
C GLN A 215 11.30 -56.69 -18.89
N ALA A 216 10.79 -56.73 -17.66
CA ALA A 216 11.48 -56.21 -16.48
C ALA A 216 12.85 -56.85 -16.24
N GLY A 217 13.04 -58.11 -16.69
CA GLY A 217 14.33 -58.82 -16.64
C GLY A 217 15.43 -58.20 -17.51
N SER A 218 15.07 -57.40 -18.52
CA SER A 218 16.01 -56.71 -19.42
C SER A 218 16.51 -55.37 -18.86
N VAL A 219 15.82 -54.81 -17.86
CA VAL A 219 16.14 -53.51 -17.25
C VAL A 219 17.30 -53.68 -16.26
N ARG A 220 18.49 -53.20 -16.65
CA ARG A 220 19.74 -53.40 -15.87
C ARG A 220 19.97 -52.30 -14.81
N GLY A 221 20.77 -52.63 -13.80
CA GLY A 221 21.23 -51.70 -12.76
C GLY A 221 20.32 -51.60 -11.54
N LYS A 222 20.72 -50.78 -10.55
CA LYS A 222 20.04 -50.63 -9.25
C LYS A 222 18.58 -50.17 -9.35
N VAL A 223 18.21 -49.50 -10.43
CA VAL A 223 16.83 -49.03 -10.68
C VAL A 223 15.98 -50.17 -11.25
N GLY A 224 16.54 -51.03 -12.10
CA GLY A 224 15.87 -52.25 -12.60
C GLY A 224 15.75 -53.36 -11.54
N GLU A 225 16.66 -53.42 -10.56
CA GLU A 225 16.46 -54.23 -9.35
C GLU A 225 15.26 -53.75 -8.53
N SER A 226 15.10 -52.43 -8.40
CA SER A 226 13.98 -51.81 -7.69
C SER A 226 12.64 -52.10 -8.38
N LEU A 227 12.58 -52.00 -9.72
CA LEU A 227 11.40 -52.36 -10.50
C LEU A 227 10.97 -53.81 -10.26
N ARG A 228 11.91 -54.76 -10.38
CA ARG A 228 11.64 -56.20 -10.17
C ARG A 228 11.16 -56.52 -8.75
N ALA A 229 11.65 -55.78 -7.75
CA ALA A 229 11.27 -55.96 -6.36
C ALA A 229 9.86 -55.44 -6.02
N ASN A 230 9.24 -54.64 -6.90
CA ASN A 230 7.94 -54.00 -6.64
C ASN A 230 6.87 -54.32 -7.72
N LEU A 231 7.08 -55.37 -8.54
CA LEU A 231 6.15 -55.71 -9.64
C LEU A 231 4.74 -56.01 -9.15
N GLU A 232 4.60 -56.76 -8.05
CA GLU A 232 3.30 -57.13 -7.46
C GLU A 232 2.53 -55.91 -6.91
N GLN A 233 3.24 -54.83 -6.57
CA GLN A 233 2.64 -53.62 -6.01
C GLN A 233 2.10 -52.68 -7.10
N LEU A 234 2.65 -52.75 -8.32
CA LEU A 234 2.30 -51.86 -9.42
C LEU A 234 0.83 -51.98 -9.84
N ASP A 235 0.24 -53.17 -9.74
CA ASP A 235 -1.18 -53.37 -10.03
C ASP A 235 -2.07 -52.61 -9.04
N LEU A 236 -1.73 -52.65 -7.75
CA LEU A 236 -2.44 -51.88 -6.72
C LEU A 236 -2.27 -50.37 -6.95
N SER A 237 -1.04 -49.92 -7.23
CA SER A 237 -0.75 -48.50 -7.50
C SER A 237 -1.50 -47.97 -8.73
N ARG A 238 -1.58 -48.78 -9.79
CA ARG A 238 -2.36 -48.48 -11.00
C ARG A 238 -3.85 -48.32 -10.67
N GLN A 239 -4.42 -49.26 -9.90
CA GLN A 239 -5.83 -49.19 -9.48
C GLN A 239 -6.13 -47.98 -8.57
N LEU A 240 -5.23 -47.64 -7.65
CA LEU A 240 -5.39 -46.46 -6.76
C LEU A 240 -5.32 -45.15 -7.54
N ALA A 241 -4.42 -45.05 -8.53
CA ALA A 241 -4.24 -43.85 -9.37
C ALA A 241 -5.30 -43.68 -10.46
N THR A 242 -6.12 -44.70 -10.73
CA THR A 242 -7.14 -44.68 -11.79
C THR A 242 -8.38 -43.92 -11.30
N ILE A 243 -8.81 -42.92 -12.06
CA ILE A 243 -10.08 -42.21 -11.85
C ILE A 243 -11.21 -43.03 -12.47
N ARG A 244 -12.23 -43.39 -11.67
CA ARG A 244 -13.41 -44.09 -12.16
C ARG A 244 -14.32 -43.12 -12.91
N CYS A 245 -14.74 -43.51 -14.12
CA CYS A 245 -15.54 -42.66 -15.01
C CYS A 245 -16.93 -43.24 -15.31
N ASP A 246 -17.34 -44.29 -14.60
CA ASP A 246 -18.53 -45.10 -14.83
C ASP A 246 -19.49 -45.10 -13.62
N LEU A 247 -19.50 -44.00 -12.84
CA LEU A 247 -20.35 -43.89 -11.67
C LEU A 247 -21.84 -43.68 -12.01
N GLU A 248 -22.73 -44.32 -11.25
CA GLU A 248 -24.18 -44.07 -11.31
C GLU A 248 -24.53 -42.81 -10.48
N LEU A 249 -24.41 -41.63 -11.09
CA LEU A 249 -24.58 -40.34 -10.40
C LEU A 249 -26.03 -39.90 -10.19
N GLY A 250 -27.02 -40.56 -10.78
CA GLY A 250 -28.45 -40.24 -10.65
C GLY A 250 -28.91 -38.94 -11.35
N GLN A 251 -27.97 -38.16 -11.87
CA GLN A 251 -28.15 -36.92 -12.62
C GLN A 251 -27.15 -36.90 -13.79
N ASP A 252 -27.53 -36.28 -14.91
CA ASP A 252 -26.71 -36.17 -16.11
C ASP A 252 -26.23 -34.72 -16.35
N VAL A 253 -25.51 -34.51 -17.45
CA VAL A 253 -24.88 -33.21 -17.78
C VAL A 253 -25.91 -32.07 -17.90
N ASP A 254 -27.13 -32.37 -18.34
CA ASP A 254 -28.20 -31.37 -18.50
C ASP A 254 -28.67 -30.82 -17.14
N ALA A 255 -28.57 -31.62 -16.08
CA ALA A 255 -28.87 -31.18 -14.71
C ALA A 255 -27.83 -30.18 -14.14
N LEU A 256 -26.74 -29.91 -14.87
CA LEU A 256 -25.68 -28.98 -14.48
C LEU A 256 -25.92 -27.54 -14.98
N ALA A 257 -27.13 -27.23 -15.45
CA ALA A 257 -27.49 -25.90 -15.92
C ALA A 257 -27.34 -24.85 -14.80
N MET A 258 -26.61 -23.78 -15.09
CA MET A 258 -26.40 -22.68 -14.15
C MET A 258 -27.72 -21.96 -13.84
N GLN A 259 -27.97 -21.69 -12.56
CA GLN A 259 -29.13 -20.94 -12.11
C GLN A 259 -28.81 -19.44 -11.98
N PRO A 260 -29.80 -18.54 -12.07
CA PRO A 260 -29.62 -17.13 -11.75
C PRO A 260 -29.13 -16.95 -10.29
N PRO A 261 -28.18 -16.03 -10.01
CA PRO A 261 -27.70 -15.78 -8.65
C PRO A 261 -28.81 -15.29 -7.70
N ASP A 262 -28.86 -15.85 -6.49
CA ASP A 262 -29.71 -15.37 -5.39
C ASP A 262 -29.07 -14.15 -4.73
N ARG A 263 -29.46 -12.96 -5.21
CA ARG A 263 -28.89 -11.69 -4.77
C ARG A 263 -29.17 -11.38 -3.30
N ALA A 264 -30.30 -11.85 -2.75
CA ALA A 264 -30.65 -11.61 -1.36
C ALA A 264 -29.75 -12.46 -0.43
N ALA A 265 -29.62 -13.75 -0.73
CA ALA A 265 -28.73 -14.64 0.02
C ALA A 265 -27.26 -14.20 -0.10
N LEU A 266 -26.81 -13.79 -1.29
CA LEU A 266 -25.45 -13.30 -1.49
C LEU A 266 -25.16 -12.01 -0.72
N LYS A 267 -26.13 -11.10 -0.61
CA LYS A 267 -25.97 -9.88 0.20
C LYS A 267 -25.69 -10.24 1.66
N GLU A 268 -26.53 -11.08 2.26
CA GLU A 268 -26.37 -11.50 3.66
C GLU A 268 -25.04 -12.23 3.89
N LEU A 269 -24.67 -13.15 3.00
CA LEU A 269 -23.42 -13.89 3.08
C LEU A 269 -22.18 -13.00 2.90
N TYR A 270 -22.22 -12.00 2.01
CA TYR A 270 -21.11 -11.07 1.81
C TYR A 270 -20.99 -10.03 2.92
N GLU A 271 -22.09 -9.61 3.53
CA GLU A 271 -22.08 -8.79 4.75
C GLU A 271 -21.46 -9.57 5.92
N GLN A 272 -21.90 -10.82 6.12
CA GLN A 272 -21.37 -11.69 7.18
C GLN A 272 -19.86 -11.94 6.99
N MET A 273 -19.41 -12.19 5.75
CA MET A 273 -18.01 -12.47 5.43
C MET A 273 -17.16 -11.20 5.23
N GLU A 274 -17.76 -10.01 5.28
CA GLU A 274 -17.13 -8.71 5.03
C GLU A 274 -16.48 -8.56 3.65
N PHE A 275 -17.05 -9.20 2.63
CA PHE A 275 -16.58 -9.12 1.24
C PHE A 275 -17.08 -7.84 0.55
N ARG A 276 -16.56 -6.70 1.01
CA ARG A 276 -17.00 -5.33 0.62
C ARG A 276 -17.04 -5.09 -0.88
N THR A 277 -16.08 -5.61 -1.65
CA THR A 277 -16.05 -5.45 -3.11
C THR A 277 -17.25 -6.10 -3.78
N TRP A 278 -17.63 -7.32 -3.39
CA TRP A 278 -18.75 -8.02 -4.00
C TRP A 278 -20.09 -7.60 -3.42
N LEU A 279 -20.09 -7.15 -2.16
CA LEU A 279 -21.25 -6.46 -1.59
C LEU A 279 -21.56 -5.20 -2.42
N LYS A 280 -20.54 -4.41 -2.76
CA LYS A 280 -20.66 -3.25 -3.67
C LYS A 280 -21.18 -3.63 -5.06
N GLU A 281 -20.69 -4.71 -5.65
CA GLU A 281 -21.18 -5.22 -6.95
C GLU A 281 -22.66 -5.63 -6.90
N ILE A 282 -23.10 -6.29 -5.82
CA ILE A 282 -24.50 -6.72 -5.68
C ILE A 282 -25.44 -5.56 -5.36
N LEU A 283 -24.99 -4.59 -4.57
CA LEU A 283 -25.76 -3.39 -4.24
C LEU A 283 -25.85 -2.42 -5.43
N GLY A 284 -24.92 -2.48 -6.38
CA GLY A 284 -24.81 -1.56 -7.51
C GLY A 284 -25.17 -2.14 -8.88
N GLY A 285 -25.96 -3.20 -8.99
CA GLY A 285 -26.24 -3.83 -10.29
C GLY A 285 -27.72 -3.99 -10.63
N ASP A 286 -28.29 -3.06 -11.37
CA ASP A 286 -29.25 -3.36 -12.44
C ASP A 286 -28.89 -2.47 -13.65
N GLU A 287 -27.75 -2.80 -14.26
CA GLU A 287 -27.40 -2.32 -15.60
C GLU A 287 -27.55 -3.49 -16.57
N SER A 288 -28.77 -3.68 -17.07
CA SER A 288 -28.97 -4.33 -18.36
C SER A 288 -29.76 -3.40 -19.26
N THR A 289 -29.02 -2.75 -20.16
CA THR A 289 -29.44 -2.30 -21.49
C THR A 289 -30.85 -1.74 -21.61
N GLU A 290 -30.99 -0.43 -21.47
CA GLU A 290 -31.66 0.44 -22.46
C GLU A 290 -31.16 1.88 -22.28
N GLU A 291 -31.16 2.60 -23.39
CA GLU A 291 -30.40 3.83 -23.66
C GLU A 291 -30.76 5.03 -22.75
N SER A 292 -29.72 5.84 -22.47
CA SER A 292 -29.70 7.32 -22.39
C SER A 292 -30.70 8.06 -21.47
N GLU A 293 -30.13 8.97 -20.66
CA GLU A 293 -30.79 10.02 -19.86
C GLU A 293 -31.55 9.55 -18.61
N ALA A 294 -30.82 9.30 -17.52
CA ALA A 294 -31.36 9.48 -16.18
C ALA A 294 -30.27 9.99 -15.24
N ALA A 295 -30.44 11.22 -14.75
CA ALA A 295 -29.72 11.76 -13.60
C ALA A 295 -29.81 10.77 -12.43
N ALA A 296 -28.72 10.59 -11.69
CA ALA A 296 -28.67 9.77 -10.50
C ALA A 296 -29.77 10.22 -9.52
N VAL A 297 -30.85 9.43 -9.41
CA VAL A 297 -31.91 9.69 -8.42
C VAL A 297 -31.34 9.30 -7.05
N PRO A 298 -31.34 10.21 -6.06
CA PRO A 298 -30.86 9.90 -4.72
C PRO A 298 -31.66 8.74 -4.10
N ALA A 299 -31.00 7.95 -3.24
CA ALA A 299 -31.65 6.94 -2.43
C ALA A 299 -32.84 7.52 -1.64
N ALA A 300 -33.89 6.74 -1.40
CA ALA A 300 -35.10 7.19 -0.72
C ALA A 300 -34.77 7.90 0.62
N GLY A 301 -35.10 9.19 0.72
CA GLY A 301 -34.87 10.02 1.91
C GLY A 301 -33.73 11.03 1.83
N VAL A 302 -33.02 11.11 0.70
CA VAL A 302 -31.98 12.13 0.44
C VAL A 302 -32.58 13.32 -0.31
N GLU A 303 -32.36 14.53 0.22
CA GLU A 303 -32.86 15.80 -0.32
C GLU A 303 -31.67 16.75 -0.58
N TYR A 304 -31.24 16.84 -1.83
CA TYR A 304 -30.21 17.78 -2.27
C TYR A 304 -30.83 18.94 -3.06
N GLU A 305 -30.49 20.17 -2.68
CA GLU A 305 -31.03 21.38 -3.32
C GLU A 305 -29.98 22.10 -4.17
N THR A 306 -30.29 22.32 -5.45
CA THR A 306 -29.53 23.24 -6.31
C THR A 306 -30.04 24.67 -6.11
N VAL A 307 -29.19 25.53 -5.57
CA VAL A 307 -29.53 26.92 -5.21
C VAL A 307 -29.22 27.86 -6.37
N LEU A 308 -30.26 28.23 -7.13
CA LEU A 308 -30.13 29.09 -8.32
C LEU A 308 -30.69 30.51 -8.09
N THR A 309 -31.38 30.74 -6.97
CA THR A 309 -32.04 32.03 -6.71
C THR A 309 -31.59 32.65 -5.38
N GLN A 310 -31.61 33.98 -5.31
CA GLN A 310 -31.25 34.73 -4.10
C GLN A 310 -32.14 34.34 -2.90
N GLN A 311 -33.43 34.04 -3.15
CA GLN A 311 -34.34 33.62 -2.08
C GLN A 311 -33.93 32.28 -1.44
N GLN A 312 -33.48 31.31 -2.26
CA GLN A 312 -32.95 30.04 -1.76
C GLN A 312 -31.63 30.25 -1.01
N LEU A 313 -30.74 31.10 -1.55
CA LEU A 313 -29.48 31.45 -0.92
C LEU A 313 -29.68 32.06 0.48
N ASP A 314 -30.55 33.06 0.59
CA ASP A 314 -30.87 33.74 1.85
C ASP A 314 -31.43 32.76 2.90
N ALA A 315 -32.26 31.81 2.46
CA ALA A 315 -32.82 30.78 3.34
C ALA A 315 -31.72 29.86 3.87
N TRP A 316 -30.76 29.47 3.04
CA TRP A 316 -29.64 28.62 3.44
C TRP A 316 -28.64 29.36 4.32
N ILE A 317 -28.23 30.59 3.99
CA ILE A 317 -27.36 31.40 4.85
C ILE A 317 -27.96 31.51 6.25
N LYS A 318 -29.26 31.81 6.37
CA LYS A 318 -29.93 31.87 7.67
C LYS A 318 -29.93 30.55 8.44
N ARG A 319 -30.08 29.41 7.74
CA ARG A 319 -29.97 28.08 8.37
C ARG A 319 -28.56 27.83 8.89
N LEU A 320 -27.54 28.16 8.09
CA LEU A 320 -26.14 28.01 8.47
C LEU A 320 -25.80 28.89 9.68
N GLU A 321 -26.21 30.16 9.69
CA GLU A 321 -26.03 31.09 10.82
C GLU A 321 -26.67 30.59 12.14
N GLN A 322 -27.71 29.75 12.06
CA GLN A 322 -28.43 29.22 13.22
C GLN A 322 -27.94 27.84 13.67
N ALA A 323 -27.09 27.18 12.89
CA ALA A 323 -26.56 25.86 13.23
C ALA A 323 -25.46 25.96 14.29
N ASP A 324 -25.25 24.92 15.09
CA ASP A 324 -24.06 24.86 15.96
C ASP A 324 -22.79 24.61 15.14
N HIS A 325 -22.92 23.74 14.13
CA HIS A 325 -21.90 23.39 13.15
C HIS A 325 -22.55 23.00 11.82
N TYR A 326 -21.80 23.11 10.73
CA TYR A 326 -22.23 22.67 9.41
C TYR A 326 -21.04 22.11 8.62
N ALA A 327 -21.30 21.16 7.73
CA ALA A 327 -20.32 20.73 6.73
C ALA A 327 -20.24 21.74 5.60
N PHE A 328 -19.03 22.01 5.12
CA PHE A 328 -18.73 22.98 4.08
C PHE A 328 -17.67 22.41 3.14
N ASP A 329 -17.84 22.66 1.84
CA ASP A 329 -16.91 22.23 0.80
C ASP A 329 -16.95 23.19 -0.41
N THR A 330 -15.85 23.20 -1.17
CA THR A 330 -15.67 24.05 -2.35
C THR A 330 -15.37 23.22 -3.59
N GLU A 331 -16.13 23.51 -4.66
CA GLU A 331 -15.86 22.95 -5.97
C GLU A 331 -15.08 23.95 -6.82
N THR A 332 -14.09 23.48 -7.57
CA THR A 332 -13.11 24.37 -8.20
C THR A 332 -12.66 23.94 -9.60
N THR A 333 -11.92 24.83 -10.26
CA THR A 333 -11.34 24.57 -11.59
C THR A 333 -10.07 23.72 -11.58
N SER A 334 -9.44 23.47 -10.42
CA SER A 334 -8.13 22.80 -10.37
C SER A 334 -7.77 22.27 -8.99
N LEU A 335 -7.06 21.14 -8.93
CA LEU A 335 -6.45 20.63 -7.70
C LEU A 335 -5.27 21.50 -7.22
N GLU A 336 -4.71 22.36 -8.08
CA GLU A 336 -3.67 23.31 -7.69
C GLU A 336 -4.29 24.53 -6.99
N TYR A 337 -4.48 24.45 -5.67
CA TYR A 337 -5.20 25.45 -4.85
C TYR A 337 -4.72 26.89 -5.00
N MET A 338 -3.47 27.13 -5.41
CA MET A 338 -3.03 28.49 -5.71
C MET A 338 -3.78 29.03 -6.91
N GLN A 339 -3.92 28.26 -7.99
CA GLN A 339 -4.50 28.68 -9.28
C GLN A 339 -6.01 28.40 -9.38
N ALA A 340 -6.54 27.57 -8.48
CA ALA A 340 -7.94 27.19 -8.46
C ALA A 340 -8.87 28.41 -8.26
N GLU A 341 -9.94 28.44 -9.06
CA GLU A 341 -11.07 29.35 -8.90
C GLU A 341 -12.29 28.60 -8.40
N ILE A 342 -13.13 29.27 -7.60
CA ILE A 342 -14.36 28.68 -7.06
C ILE A 342 -15.40 28.59 -8.17
N VAL A 343 -15.91 27.38 -8.37
CA VAL A 343 -17.00 27.03 -9.30
C VAL A 343 -18.33 26.94 -8.57
N GLY A 344 -18.33 26.47 -7.32
CA GLY A 344 -19.50 26.46 -6.47
C GLY A 344 -19.17 26.14 -5.01
N LEU A 345 -20.19 26.24 -4.16
CA LEU A 345 -20.11 25.98 -2.72
C LEU A 345 -21.15 24.94 -2.33
N SER A 346 -20.79 23.98 -1.48
CA SER A 346 -21.74 23.03 -0.92
C SER A 346 -21.73 23.05 0.61
N PHE A 347 -22.87 22.70 1.20
CA PHE A 347 -23.01 22.65 2.66
C PHE A 347 -24.14 21.74 3.12
N ALA A 348 -23.98 21.21 4.34
CA ALA A 348 -24.97 20.38 5.03
C ALA A 348 -25.07 20.72 6.52
N VAL A 349 -26.28 20.90 7.03
CA VAL A 349 -26.58 21.11 8.46
C VAL A 349 -27.18 19.85 9.09
N GLU A 350 -27.88 19.05 8.29
CA GLU A 350 -28.55 17.81 8.68
C GLU A 350 -28.13 16.71 7.70
N THR A 351 -27.95 15.49 8.18
CA THR A 351 -27.60 14.36 7.33
C THR A 351 -28.70 14.10 6.29
N HIS A 352 -28.30 13.72 5.09
CA HIS A 352 -29.15 13.52 3.91
C HIS A 352 -29.82 14.80 3.40
N ARG A 353 -29.45 15.97 3.92
CA ARG A 353 -29.94 17.29 3.50
C ARG A 353 -28.80 18.27 3.27
N ALA A 354 -28.47 18.46 2.02
CA ALA A 354 -27.38 19.33 1.60
C ALA A 354 -27.82 20.23 0.44
N ALA A 355 -27.03 21.25 0.16
CA ALA A 355 -27.25 22.11 -0.98
C ALA A 355 -25.95 22.40 -1.71
N TYR A 356 -26.09 22.68 -3.00
CA TYR A 356 -25.03 23.16 -3.86
C TYR A 356 -25.43 24.51 -4.48
N VAL A 357 -24.53 25.48 -4.40
CA VAL A 357 -24.66 26.80 -5.01
C VAL A 357 -23.69 26.87 -6.19
N PRO A 358 -24.15 26.63 -7.44
CA PRO A 358 -23.33 26.83 -8.63
C PRO A 358 -23.10 28.32 -8.88
N LEU A 359 -21.86 28.71 -9.14
CA LEU A 359 -21.44 30.12 -9.29
C LEU A 359 -20.71 30.42 -10.61
N ALA A 360 -20.00 29.44 -11.17
CA ALA A 360 -19.16 29.67 -12.35
C ALA A 360 -19.10 28.48 -13.33
N HIS A 361 -20.19 27.73 -13.51
CA HIS A 361 -20.29 26.77 -14.61
C HIS A 361 -20.47 27.53 -15.94
N ASP A 362 -19.62 27.25 -16.94
CA ASP A 362 -19.52 28.01 -18.18
C ASP A 362 -19.66 27.17 -19.46
N TYR A 363 -20.17 25.94 -19.32
CA TYR A 363 -20.51 25.09 -20.47
C TYR A 363 -21.65 25.69 -21.32
N ALA A 364 -21.71 25.27 -22.59
CA ALA A 364 -22.74 25.74 -23.51
C ALA A 364 -24.14 25.31 -23.03
N GLY A 365 -25.01 26.28 -22.75
CA GLY A 365 -26.36 26.05 -22.24
C GLY A 365 -26.46 25.95 -20.72
N ALA A 366 -25.42 26.34 -19.97
CA ALA A 366 -25.48 26.45 -18.52
C ALA A 366 -26.67 27.33 -18.07
N PRO A 367 -27.41 26.92 -17.02
CA PRO A 367 -28.50 27.72 -16.47
C PRO A 367 -27.98 29.04 -15.88
N GLU A 368 -28.88 30.00 -15.69
CA GLU A 368 -28.56 31.24 -14.98
C GLU A 368 -28.16 30.92 -13.53
N GLN A 369 -26.99 31.41 -13.15
CA GLN A 369 -26.38 31.22 -11.83
C GLN A 369 -26.29 32.55 -11.10
N LEU A 370 -26.15 32.49 -9.77
CA LEU A 370 -25.88 33.68 -8.97
C LEU A 370 -24.46 34.19 -9.24
N ASP A 371 -24.29 35.52 -9.18
CA ASP A 371 -22.98 36.15 -9.37
C ASP A 371 -22.00 35.72 -8.28
N ARG A 372 -20.91 35.06 -8.67
CA ARG A 372 -19.89 34.50 -7.77
C ARG A 372 -19.41 35.49 -6.73
N ASP A 373 -18.96 36.67 -7.16
CA ASP A 373 -18.32 37.64 -6.27
C ASP A 373 -19.33 38.19 -5.24
N ARG A 374 -20.59 38.44 -5.66
CA ARG A 374 -21.67 38.83 -4.74
C ARG A 374 -22.04 37.73 -3.76
N VAL A 375 -22.06 36.46 -4.17
CA VAL A 375 -22.34 35.35 -3.25
C VAL A 375 -21.20 35.17 -2.26
N LEU A 376 -19.95 35.19 -2.72
CA LEU A 376 -18.78 35.12 -1.86
C LEU A 376 -18.74 36.25 -0.82
N GLU A 377 -19.11 37.47 -1.21
CA GLU A 377 -19.22 38.59 -0.27
C GLU A 377 -20.33 38.40 0.78
N GLN A 378 -21.45 37.76 0.40
CA GLN A 378 -22.50 37.41 1.37
C GLN A 378 -22.05 36.31 2.34
N PHE A 379 -21.29 35.32 1.85
CA PHE A 379 -20.71 34.26 2.68
C PHE A 379 -19.52 34.73 3.51
N ARG A 380 -18.84 35.82 3.14
CA ARG A 380 -17.64 36.32 3.83
C ARG A 380 -17.84 36.38 5.34
N LYS A 381 -18.93 37.01 5.80
CA LYS A 381 -19.22 37.12 7.23
C LYS A 381 -19.32 35.73 7.89
N LEU A 382 -20.03 34.79 7.27
CA LEU A 382 -20.23 33.45 7.81
C LEU A 382 -18.93 32.63 7.85
N LEU A 383 -18.12 32.72 6.79
CA LEU A 383 -16.87 31.97 6.65
C LEU A 383 -15.73 32.55 7.50
N GLU A 384 -15.72 33.88 7.72
CA GLU A 384 -14.71 34.57 8.57
C GLU A 384 -15.12 34.64 10.05
N ASP A 385 -16.29 34.14 10.45
CA ASP A 385 -16.69 34.02 11.85
C ASP A 385 -16.12 32.74 12.49
N GLU A 386 -15.86 32.77 13.79
CA GLU A 386 -15.49 31.58 14.57
C GLU A 386 -16.73 30.71 14.88
N ALA A 387 -17.93 31.30 14.84
CA ALA A 387 -19.21 30.61 14.96
C ALA A 387 -20.18 31.04 13.84
N PRO A 388 -20.86 30.11 13.16
CA PRO A 388 -20.95 28.69 13.45
C PRO A 388 -19.70 27.92 13.03
N LYS A 389 -19.50 26.75 13.64
CA LYS A 389 -18.33 25.90 13.43
C LYS A 389 -18.41 25.16 12.09
N LYS A 390 -17.26 24.95 11.45
CA LYS A 390 -17.19 24.29 10.14
C LYS A 390 -16.58 22.90 10.28
N ILE A 391 -17.21 21.96 9.58
CA ILE A 391 -16.73 20.60 9.35
C ILE A 391 -16.38 20.52 7.87
N GLY A 392 -15.26 19.89 7.54
CA GLY A 392 -14.93 19.62 6.14
C GLY A 392 -14.13 18.33 5.99
N HIS A 393 -13.73 18.07 4.76
CA HIS A 393 -12.78 17.02 4.42
C HIS A 393 -11.58 17.68 3.75
N ASN A 394 -10.41 17.68 4.39
CA ASN A 394 -9.22 18.38 3.88
C ASN A 394 -9.40 19.91 3.74
N LEU A 395 -9.90 20.57 4.80
CA LEU A 395 -10.20 22.01 4.85
C LEU A 395 -9.01 22.93 4.57
N LYS A 396 -7.79 22.41 4.61
CA LYS A 396 -6.58 23.12 4.14
C LYS A 396 -6.74 23.60 2.70
N TYR A 397 -7.35 22.76 1.84
CA TYR A 397 -7.61 23.07 0.45
C TYR A 397 -8.62 24.22 0.34
N ASP A 398 -9.82 24.07 0.91
CA ASP A 398 -10.89 25.07 0.87
C ASP A 398 -10.44 26.42 1.42
N MET A 399 -9.74 26.42 2.55
CA MET A 399 -9.17 27.61 3.15
C MET A 399 -8.22 28.34 2.17
N SER A 400 -7.41 27.57 1.43
CA SER A 400 -6.44 28.14 0.50
C SER A 400 -7.11 28.69 -0.75
N VAL A 401 -8.16 28.06 -1.24
CA VAL A 401 -8.95 28.53 -2.38
C VAL A 401 -9.75 29.78 -2.02
N LEU A 402 -10.42 29.79 -0.87
CA LEU A 402 -11.14 30.96 -0.35
C LEU A 402 -10.22 32.18 -0.19
N ALA A 403 -8.98 31.97 0.23
CA ALA A 403 -8.00 33.02 0.36
C ALA A 403 -7.57 33.64 -1.00
N ASN A 404 -7.77 32.96 -2.14
CA ASN A 404 -7.62 33.57 -3.48
C ASN A 404 -8.68 34.63 -3.76
N HIS A 405 -9.84 34.51 -3.12
CA HIS A 405 -10.95 35.47 -3.18
C HIS A 405 -10.96 36.43 -1.99
N GLY A 406 -9.85 36.49 -1.24
CA GLY A 406 -9.66 37.39 -0.11
C GLY A 406 -10.54 37.06 1.11
N ILE A 407 -10.96 35.80 1.27
CA ILE A 407 -11.75 35.32 2.41
C ILE A 407 -10.86 34.47 3.34
N GLU A 408 -10.82 34.81 4.63
CA GLU A 408 -10.08 34.03 5.65
C GLU A 408 -11.02 33.04 6.35
N LEU A 409 -11.01 31.76 5.95
CA LEU A 409 -11.83 30.74 6.62
C LEU A 409 -11.43 30.60 8.11
N LYS A 410 -12.40 30.83 9.01
CA LYS A 410 -12.27 30.69 10.48
C LYS A 410 -13.32 29.73 11.02
N GLY A 411 -13.24 29.39 12.31
CA GLY A 411 -14.18 28.46 12.92
C GLY A 411 -14.05 27.01 12.41
N ILE A 412 -12.89 26.63 11.87
CA ILE A 412 -12.57 25.24 11.50
C ILE A 412 -12.57 24.41 12.77
N ALA A 413 -13.59 23.58 12.96
CA ALA A 413 -13.77 22.78 14.16
C ALA A 413 -13.42 21.31 13.93
N PHE A 414 -13.67 20.79 12.73
CA PHE A 414 -13.41 19.40 12.41
C PHE A 414 -12.99 19.21 10.97
N ASP A 415 -12.04 18.30 10.76
CA ASP A 415 -11.64 17.81 9.44
C ASP A 415 -11.68 16.29 9.47
N THR A 416 -12.60 15.70 8.71
CA THR A 416 -12.87 14.25 8.75
C THR A 416 -11.69 13.40 8.27
N MET A 417 -10.81 13.95 7.41
CA MET A 417 -9.55 13.30 7.04
C MET A 417 -8.64 13.17 8.27
N LEU A 418 -8.52 14.24 9.06
CA LEU A 418 -7.70 14.26 10.28
C LEU A 418 -8.34 13.45 11.42
N GLU A 419 -9.67 13.46 11.53
CA GLU A 419 -10.38 12.60 12.49
C GLU A 419 -10.05 11.12 12.23
N SER A 420 -10.19 10.69 10.97
CA SER A 420 -9.86 9.33 10.57
C SER A 420 -8.38 8.99 10.80
N TYR A 421 -7.49 9.93 10.48
CA TYR A 421 -6.04 9.74 10.61
C TYR A 421 -5.57 9.64 12.06
N VAL A 422 -6.09 10.48 12.95
CA VAL A 422 -5.79 10.41 14.38
C VAL A 422 -6.38 9.14 15.01
N LEU A 423 -7.55 8.70 14.52
CA LEU A 423 -8.19 7.47 15.01
C LEU A 423 -7.35 6.23 14.69
N ASP A 424 -6.87 6.10 13.45
CA ASP A 424 -5.96 5.02 13.02
C ASP A 424 -5.26 5.38 11.69
N SER A 425 -4.00 5.76 11.78
CA SER A 425 -3.15 6.19 10.65
C SER A 425 -2.74 5.06 9.69
N THR A 426 -3.06 3.80 10.00
CA THR A 426 -2.66 2.61 9.22
C THR A 426 -3.84 1.88 8.59
N ALA A 427 -5.06 2.24 8.96
CA ALA A 427 -6.25 1.45 8.68
C ALA A 427 -6.63 1.38 7.19
N SER A 428 -6.53 2.51 6.49
CA SER A 428 -6.94 2.71 5.11
C SER A 428 -6.36 4.01 4.57
N ARG A 429 -6.62 4.30 3.29
CA ARG A 429 -6.51 5.68 2.81
C ARG A 429 -7.51 6.57 3.55
N HIS A 430 -7.17 7.85 3.69
CA HIS A 430 -7.98 8.85 4.39
C HIS A 430 -8.75 9.76 3.45
N ASP A 431 -8.86 9.43 2.16
CA ASP A 431 -9.78 10.09 1.23
C ASP A 431 -11.25 9.72 1.50
N MET A 432 -12.15 10.66 1.22
CA MET A 432 -13.57 10.55 1.54
C MET A 432 -14.21 9.28 0.98
N ASP A 433 -13.95 8.89 -0.27
CA ASP A 433 -14.48 7.65 -0.87
C ASP A 433 -14.13 6.41 -0.03
N SER A 434 -12.87 6.30 0.38
CA SER A 434 -12.39 5.18 1.20
C SER A 434 -13.03 5.21 2.59
N LEU A 435 -13.21 6.39 3.17
CA LEU A 435 -13.83 6.56 4.48
C LEU A 435 -15.33 6.26 4.46
N ALA A 436 -16.06 6.78 3.48
CA ALA A 436 -17.49 6.54 3.31
C ALA A 436 -17.78 5.05 3.13
N LEU A 437 -16.97 4.36 2.31
CA LEU A 437 -17.11 2.92 2.13
C LEU A 437 -16.82 2.14 3.41
N LYS A 438 -15.78 2.53 4.16
CA LYS A 438 -15.36 1.84 5.37
C LYS A 438 -16.32 2.04 6.56
N TYR A 439 -16.75 3.28 6.79
CA TYR A 439 -17.46 3.67 8.01
C TYR A 439 -18.96 3.81 7.82
N LEU A 440 -19.42 4.12 6.61
CA LEU A 440 -20.85 4.33 6.30
C LEU A 440 -21.43 3.25 5.39
N ALA A 441 -20.60 2.32 4.90
CA ALA A 441 -20.97 1.36 3.85
C ALA A 441 -21.57 2.06 2.60
N HIS A 442 -21.11 3.28 2.31
CA HIS A 442 -21.61 4.13 1.24
C HIS A 442 -20.57 4.25 0.13
N LYS A 443 -20.99 4.11 -1.14
CA LYS A 443 -20.15 4.42 -2.30
C LYS A 443 -20.48 5.85 -2.75
N CYS A 444 -19.55 6.78 -2.57
CA CYS A 444 -19.67 8.12 -3.15
C CYS A 444 -19.62 8.07 -4.67
N THR A 445 -20.24 9.06 -5.29
CA THR A 445 -20.05 9.39 -6.70
C THR A 445 -18.61 9.86 -6.88
N SER A 446 -17.86 9.22 -7.78
CA SER A 446 -16.45 9.61 -7.95
C SER A 446 -16.31 10.82 -8.88
N TYR A 447 -15.28 11.64 -8.67
CA TYR A 447 -14.95 12.74 -9.59
C TYR A 447 -14.83 12.28 -11.05
N GLU A 448 -14.31 11.07 -11.29
CA GLU A 448 -14.20 10.49 -12.63
C GLU A 448 -15.55 10.13 -13.28
N GLU A 449 -16.57 9.80 -12.48
CA GLU A 449 -17.94 9.56 -12.97
C GLU A 449 -18.60 10.88 -13.42
N VAL A 450 -18.20 12.01 -12.83
CA VAL A 450 -18.74 13.35 -13.11
C VAL A 450 -17.96 14.07 -14.21
N ALA A 451 -16.64 14.12 -14.09
CA ALA A 451 -15.75 14.88 -14.97
C ALA A 451 -15.06 14.04 -16.05
N GLY A 452 -15.19 12.70 -16.01
CA GLY A 452 -14.48 11.80 -16.92
C GLY A 452 -13.02 11.54 -16.51
N LYS A 453 -12.21 11.00 -17.43
CA LYS A 453 -10.84 10.51 -17.14
C LYS A 453 -9.80 10.95 -18.17
N GLY A 454 -8.55 11.01 -17.73
CA GLY A 454 -7.37 11.23 -18.58
C GLY A 454 -7.35 12.59 -19.26
N ALA A 455 -6.77 12.68 -20.45
CA ALA A 455 -6.62 13.95 -21.17
C ALA A 455 -7.95 14.61 -21.62
N LYS A 456 -9.09 13.91 -21.49
CA LYS A 456 -10.44 14.42 -21.77
C LYS A 456 -11.24 14.69 -20.49
N GLN A 457 -10.62 14.57 -19.33
CA GLN A 457 -11.26 14.92 -18.07
C GLN A 457 -11.58 16.42 -18.08
N LEU A 458 -12.83 16.74 -17.77
CA LEU A 458 -13.34 18.10 -17.71
C LEU A 458 -12.87 18.78 -16.42
N SER A 459 -12.74 20.11 -16.48
CA SER A 459 -12.70 20.93 -15.28
C SER A 459 -14.12 21.06 -14.71
N PHE A 460 -14.28 21.29 -13.40
CA PHE A 460 -15.61 21.26 -12.77
C PHE A 460 -16.57 22.33 -13.31
N ASN A 461 -16.05 23.49 -13.76
CA ASN A 461 -16.86 24.53 -14.44
C ASN A 461 -17.51 24.05 -15.75
N GLU A 462 -16.94 23.02 -16.39
CA GLU A 462 -17.45 22.45 -17.64
C GLU A 462 -18.46 21.31 -17.40
N VAL A 463 -18.60 20.86 -16.15
CA VAL A 463 -19.56 19.82 -15.77
C VAL A 463 -20.98 20.42 -15.75
N PRO A 464 -21.99 19.74 -16.33
CA PRO A 464 -23.38 20.17 -16.22
C PRO A 464 -23.85 20.33 -14.77
N VAL A 465 -24.56 21.43 -14.45
CA VAL A 465 -25.04 21.71 -13.08
C VAL A 465 -25.87 20.55 -12.52
N GLU A 466 -26.68 19.90 -13.36
CA GLU A 466 -27.52 18.77 -12.96
C GLU A 466 -26.72 17.53 -12.52
N THR A 467 -25.47 17.41 -12.98
CA THR A 467 -24.53 16.36 -12.59
C THR A 467 -23.63 16.82 -11.44
N ALA A 468 -23.22 18.09 -11.44
CA ALA A 468 -22.37 18.68 -10.42
C ALA A 468 -23.08 18.81 -9.07
N ALA A 469 -24.37 19.19 -9.06
CA ALA A 469 -25.10 19.45 -7.83
C ALA A 469 -25.26 18.22 -6.93
N PRO A 470 -25.64 17.02 -7.43
CA PRO A 470 -25.70 15.82 -6.60
C PRO A 470 -24.33 15.41 -6.05
N TYR A 471 -23.26 15.57 -6.83
CA TYR A 471 -21.88 15.27 -6.40
C TYR A 471 -21.46 16.19 -5.25
N ALA A 472 -21.50 17.50 -5.47
CA ALA A 472 -21.03 18.47 -4.48
C ALA A 472 -21.88 18.46 -3.19
N ALA A 473 -23.20 18.26 -3.32
CA ALA A 473 -24.08 18.11 -2.16
C ALA A 473 -23.84 16.79 -1.41
N GLU A 474 -23.50 15.71 -2.11
CA GLU A 474 -23.11 14.44 -1.50
C GLU A 474 -21.82 14.59 -0.68
N ASP A 475 -20.82 15.32 -1.17
CA ASP A 475 -19.55 15.54 -0.46
C ASP A 475 -19.77 16.25 0.88
N ALA A 476 -20.64 17.26 0.92
CA ALA A 476 -21.04 17.93 2.15
C ALA A 476 -21.85 17.01 3.10
N ASP A 477 -22.80 16.23 2.60
CA ASP A 477 -23.56 15.26 3.42
C ASP A 477 -22.64 14.18 4.02
N ILE A 478 -21.83 13.55 3.18
CA ILE A 478 -20.93 12.47 3.58
C ILE A 478 -19.91 12.97 4.59
N THR A 479 -19.38 14.18 4.41
CA THR A 479 -18.53 14.83 5.41
C THR A 479 -19.23 14.95 6.77
N LEU A 480 -20.47 15.42 6.82
CA LEU A 480 -21.22 15.51 8.08
C LEU A 480 -21.45 14.13 8.71
N ARG A 481 -21.82 13.13 7.92
CA ARG A 481 -22.06 11.75 8.36
C ARG A 481 -20.78 11.06 8.86
N LEU A 482 -19.65 11.32 8.20
CA LEU A 482 -18.34 10.85 8.63
C LEU A 482 -17.97 11.45 9.97
N HIS A 483 -18.12 12.76 10.16
CA HIS A 483 -17.88 13.42 11.45
C HIS A 483 -18.73 12.81 12.56
N GLN A 484 -20.03 12.65 12.34
CA GLN A 484 -20.95 12.04 13.31
C GLN A 484 -20.60 10.58 13.65
N THR A 485 -19.81 9.91 12.81
CA THR A 485 -19.35 8.53 13.01
C THR A 485 -17.97 8.45 13.66
N LEU A 486 -17.03 9.30 13.23
CA LEU A 486 -15.63 9.29 13.63
C LEU A 486 -15.41 10.02 14.95
N TRP A 487 -16.01 11.20 15.11
CA TRP A 487 -15.81 12.02 16.31
C TRP A 487 -16.21 11.32 17.61
N PRO A 488 -17.38 10.64 17.71
CA PRO A 488 -17.72 9.88 18.91
C PRO A 488 -16.74 8.74 19.22
N ARG A 489 -16.07 8.16 18.21
CA ARG A 489 -15.04 7.13 18.40
C ARG A 489 -13.74 7.73 18.94
N LEU A 490 -13.31 8.87 18.39
CA LEU A 490 -12.17 9.63 18.92
C LEU A 490 -12.40 10.04 20.38
N GLN A 491 -13.61 10.49 20.71
CA GLN A 491 -13.98 10.92 22.06
C GLN A 491 -13.89 9.83 23.14
N GLN A 492 -13.86 8.55 22.74
CA GLN A 492 -13.61 7.45 23.68
C GLN A 492 -12.20 7.52 24.28
N GLU A 493 -11.27 8.20 23.61
CA GLU A 493 -9.86 8.24 23.94
C GLU A 493 -9.40 9.70 24.09
N LYS A 494 -9.32 10.18 25.35
CA LYS A 494 -8.96 11.59 25.65
C LYS A 494 -7.63 12.02 25.03
N ALA A 495 -6.67 11.10 24.95
CA ALA A 495 -5.36 11.38 24.38
C ALA A 495 -5.44 11.67 22.88
N LEU A 496 -6.25 10.90 22.13
CA LEU A 496 -6.48 11.14 20.70
C LEU A 496 -7.22 12.46 20.45
N VAL A 497 -8.18 12.80 21.30
CA VAL A 497 -8.87 14.11 21.24
C VAL A 497 -7.88 15.27 21.43
N SER A 498 -6.91 15.14 22.33
CA SER A 498 -5.86 16.15 22.54
C SER A 498 -4.95 16.25 21.32
N VAL A 499 -4.49 15.12 20.75
CA VAL A 499 -3.71 15.15 19.50
C VAL A 499 -4.46 15.84 18.37
N PHE A 500 -5.76 15.56 18.21
CA PHE A 500 -6.58 16.20 17.19
C PHE A 500 -6.72 17.71 17.44
N ASN A 501 -7.15 18.13 18.63
CA ASN A 501 -7.49 19.52 18.94
C ASN A 501 -6.26 20.42 19.15
N ASP A 502 -5.17 19.88 19.70
CA ASP A 502 -4.02 20.67 20.13
C ASP A 502 -2.86 20.62 19.12
N ILE A 503 -2.86 19.62 18.22
CA ILE A 503 -1.77 19.39 17.26
C ILE A 503 -2.28 19.40 15.80
N ASP A 504 -3.11 18.44 15.41
CA ASP A 504 -3.39 18.23 13.98
C ASP A 504 -4.34 19.29 13.39
N LEU A 505 -5.41 19.66 14.09
CA LEU A 505 -6.37 20.66 13.61
C LEU A 505 -5.79 22.10 13.60
N PRO A 506 -5.11 22.60 14.65
CA PRO A 506 -4.51 23.94 14.64
C PRO A 506 -3.40 24.11 13.60
N LEU A 507 -2.82 23.00 13.13
CA LEU A 507 -1.79 23.01 12.10
C LEU A 507 -2.35 23.26 10.69
N VAL A 508 -3.63 22.93 10.43
CA VAL A 508 -4.29 23.16 9.13
C VAL A 508 -4.09 24.59 8.62
N PRO A 509 -4.45 25.65 9.38
CA PRO A 509 -4.26 27.01 8.92
C PRO A 509 -2.79 27.44 8.80
N VAL A 510 -1.89 26.84 9.57
CA VAL A 510 -0.43 27.10 9.50
C VAL A 510 0.13 26.56 8.19
N LEU A 511 -0.24 25.33 7.81
CA LEU A 511 0.16 24.73 6.54
C LEU A 511 -0.40 25.51 5.36
N SER A 512 -1.68 25.88 5.38
CA SER A 512 -2.26 26.73 4.32
C SER A 512 -1.45 28.02 4.14
N ARG A 513 -1.11 28.72 5.23
CA ARG A 513 -0.27 29.94 5.16
C ARG A 513 1.14 29.67 4.62
N MET A 514 1.83 28.66 5.13
CA MET A 514 3.18 28.31 4.69
C MET A 514 3.21 27.93 3.20
N GLU A 515 2.24 27.13 2.76
CA GLU A 515 2.08 26.74 1.35
C GLU A 515 1.80 27.95 0.46
N ARG A 516 0.91 28.86 0.89
CA ARG A 516 0.58 30.10 0.17
C ARG A 516 1.73 31.11 0.14
N ASN A 517 2.55 31.17 1.19
CA ASN A 517 3.79 31.96 1.16
C ASN A 517 4.72 31.46 0.05
N GLY A 518 4.86 30.13 -0.07
CA GLY A 518 5.78 29.49 -1.01
C GLY A 518 7.25 29.85 -0.74
N VAL A 519 8.15 29.29 -1.53
CA VAL A 519 9.58 29.58 -1.47
C VAL A 519 10.08 30.16 -2.79
N LYS A 520 10.94 31.19 -2.74
CA LYS A 520 11.53 31.79 -3.94
C LYS A 520 12.65 30.90 -4.47
N VAL A 521 12.63 30.66 -5.77
CA VAL A 521 13.61 29.80 -6.45
C VAL A 521 14.22 30.56 -7.62
N ASP A 522 15.55 30.53 -7.71
CA ASP A 522 16.31 31.12 -8.81
C ASP A 522 16.27 30.20 -10.05
N ARG A 523 15.44 30.58 -11.02
CA ARG A 523 15.26 29.85 -12.28
C ARG A 523 16.55 29.80 -13.10
N ASP A 524 17.32 30.89 -13.16
CA ASP A 524 18.51 30.97 -14.01
C ASP A 524 19.65 30.14 -13.43
N MET A 525 19.77 30.13 -12.09
CA MET A 525 20.69 29.25 -11.39
C MET A 525 20.36 27.78 -11.64
N LEU A 526 19.08 27.38 -11.56
CA LEU A 526 18.68 25.99 -11.86
C LEU A 526 18.93 25.61 -13.32
N ALA A 527 18.69 26.51 -14.27
CA ALA A 527 18.97 26.27 -15.68
C ALA A 527 20.48 26.04 -15.92
N THR A 528 21.34 26.85 -15.28
CA THR A 528 22.80 26.70 -15.32
C THR A 528 23.23 25.34 -14.74
N GLN A 529 22.70 24.99 -13.57
CA GLN A 529 22.99 23.71 -12.92
C GLN A 529 22.50 22.53 -13.76
N SER A 530 21.35 22.63 -14.43
CA SER A 530 20.83 21.58 -15.33
C SER A 530 21.80 21.30 -16.49
N GLY A 531 22.37 22.37 -17.09
CA GLY A 531 23.37 22.25 -18.15
C GLY A 531 24.66 21.57 -17.67
N GLU A 532 25.16 21.94 -16.49
CA GLU A 532 26.36 21.31 -15.91
C GLU A 532 26.14 19.84 -15.54
N LEU A 533 24.96 19.50 -15.00
CA LEU A 533 24.60 18.11 -14.71
C LEU A 533 24.51 17.29 -16.00
N ALA A 534 23.93 17.84 -17.06
CA ALA A 534 23.85 17.17 -18.36
C ALA A 534 25.25 16.88 -18.93
N GLN A 535 26.18 17.83 -18.82
CA GLN A 535 27.57 17.63 -19.24
C GLN A 535 28.24 16.50 -18.44
N LYS A 536 28.17 16.53 -17.10
CA LYS A 536 28.73 15.47 -16.24
C LYS A 536 28.12 14.11 -16.53
N MET A 537 26.82 14.06 -16.79
CA MET A 537 26.14 12.81 -17.17
C MET A 537 26.67 12.25 -18.49
N ALA A 538 26.91 13.10 -19.49
CA ALA A 538 27.50 12.68 -20.76
C ALA A 538 28.93 12.15 -20.59
N GLU A 539 29.74 12.78 -19.74
CA GLU A 539 31.10 12.31 -19.41
C GLU A 539 31.09 10.93 -18.72
N ILE A 540 30.18 10.72 -17.76
CA ILE A 540 30.01 9.42 -17.09
C ILE A 540 29.49 8.37 -18.08
N GLU A 541 28.59 8.75 -18.97
CA GLU A 541 28.04 7.86 -20.00
C GLU A 541 29.14 7.38 -20.96
N GLU A 542 29.99 8.28 -21.45
CA GLU A 542 31.14 7.91 -22.28
C GLU A 542 32.12 7.00 -21.54
N ALA A 543 32.40 7.29 -20.26
CA ALA A 543 33.24 6.44 -19.42
C ALA A 543 32.63 5.04 -19.21
N ALA A 544 31.31 4.96 -19.03
CA ALA A 544 30.59 3.70 -18.88
C ALA A 544 30.58 2.89 -20.17
N PHE A 545 30.42 3.53 -21.34
CA PHE A 545 30.51 2.85 -22.64
C PHE A 545 31.89 2.26 -22.88
N LYS A 546 32.94 3.00 -22.51
CA LYS A 546 34.32 2.52 -22.61
C LYS A 546 34.56 1.30 -21.70
N GLU A 547 34.02 1.32 -20.49
CA GLU A 547 34.15 0.22 -19.52
C GLU A 547 33.31 -1.01 -19.94
N ALA A 548 32.14 -0.80 -20.53
CA ALA A 548 31.28 -1.87 -21.05
C ALA A 548 31.77 -2.44 -22.40
N GLY A 549 32.61 -1.70 -23.13
CA GLY A 549 33.09 -2.06 -24.47
C GLY A 549 32.08 -1.81 -25.59
N GLN A 550 30.89 -1.28 -25.29
CA GLN A 550 29.86 -0.91 -26.25
C GLN A 550 28.91 0.17 -25.70
N PRO A 551 28.25 0.95 -26.58
CA PRO A 551 27.17 1.84 -26.18
C PRO A 551 25.95 1.07 -25.69
N PHE A 552 25.30 1.58 -24.64
CA PHE A 552 24.05 1.03 -24.11
C PHE A 552 23.25 2.10 -23.36
N ASN A 553 21.99 1.84 -23.07
CA ASN A 553 21.16 2.72 -22.28
C ASN A 553 21.38 2.48 -20.78
N ILE A 554 22.11 3.39 -20.13
CA ILE A 554 22.41 3.36 -18.69
C ILE A 554 21.14 3.55 -17.83
N GLY A 555 20.07 4.09 -18.40
CA GLY A 555 18.75 4.16 -17.76
C GLY A 555 17.97 2.84 -17.79
N SER A 556 18.37 1.86 -18.62
CA SER A 556 17.62 0.60 -18.82
C SER A 556 18.13 -0.52 -17.90
N PRO A 557 17.35 -0.97 -16.90
CA PRO A 557 17.75 -2.06 -16.02
C PRO A 557 18.07 -3.36 -16.79
N LYS A 558 17.36 -3.61 -17.90
CA LYS A 558 17.55 -4.81 -18.72
C LYS A 558 18.92 -4.81 -19.42
N GLN A 559 19.32 -3.68 -20.00
CA GLN A 559 20.62 -3.59 -20.67
C GLN A 559 21.77 -3.60 -19.66
N ILE A 560 21.59 -2.98 -18.49
CA ILE A 560 22.55 -3.09 -17.39
C ILE A 560 22.71 -4.56 -16.94
N GLN A 561 21.61 -5.30 -16.81
CA GLN A 561 21.66 -6.72 -16.43
C GLN A 561 22.48 -7.55 -17.44
N GLU A 562 22.20 -7.36 -18.72
CA GLU A 562 22.89 -8.05 -19.81
C GLU A 562 24.41 -7.77 -19.80
N ILE A 563 24.80 -6.51 -19.61
CA ILE A 563 26.22 -6.14 -19.60
C ILE A 563 26.93 -6.64 -18.33
N LEU A 564 26.35 -6.38 -17.15
CA LEU A 564 27.01 -6.71 -15.89
C LEU A 564 27.09 -8.23 -15.67
N PHE A 565 25.99 -8.95 -15.89
CA PHE A 565 25.91 -10.36 -15.48
C PHE A 565 26.17 -11.33 -16.62
N ASP A 566 25.70 -11.04 -17.85
CA ASP A 566 25.84 -11.99 -18.96
C ASP A 566 27.19 -11.79 -19.69
N GLN A 567 27.59 -10.53 -19.94
CA GLN A 567 28.83 -10.23 -20.69
C GLN A 567 30.06 -10.14 -19.79
N GLN A 568 30.01 -9.35 -18.70
CA GLN A 568 31.12 -9.20 -17.77
C GLN A 568 31.20 -10.34 -16.73
N GLY A 569 30.13 -11.14 -16.58
CA GLY A 569 30.12 -12.29 -15.68
C GLY A 569 30.19 -11.91 -14.20
N LEU A 570 29.71 -10.72 -13.81
CA LEU A 570 29.73 -10.27 -12.41
C LEU A 570 28.86 -11.17 -11.52
N PRO A 571 29.18 -11.30 -10.22
CA PRO A 571 28.40 -12.14 -9.31
C PRO A 571 26.98 -11.61 -9.08
N VAL A 572 25.99 -12.51 -9.12
CA VAL A 572 24.58 -12.16 -8.83
C VAL A 572 24.35 -12.19 -7.31
N LEU A 573 24.39 -11.02 -6.68
CA LEU A 573 24.22 -10.88 -5.22
C LEU A 573 22.75 -10.99 -4.77
N ALA A 574 21.81 -10.60 -5.62
CA ALA A 574 20.38 -10.69 -5.35
C ALA A 574 19.56 -10.81 -6.64
N LYS A 575 18.32 -11.32 -6.52
CA LYS A 575 17.36 -11.45 -7.62
C LYS A 575 16.10 -10.64 -7.35
N THR A 576 15.49 -10.14 -8.41
CA THR A 576 14.16 -9.51 -8.40
C THR A 576 13.07 -10.57 -8.10
N PRO A 577 11.85 -10.17 -7.72
CA PRO A 577 10.74 -11.12 -7.53
C PRO A 577 10.45 -12.00 -8.75
N LYS A 578 10.79 -11.52 -9.95
CA LYS A 578 10.66 -12.25 -11.23
C LYS A 578 11.87 -13.16 -11.53
N GLY A 579 12.82 -13.29 -10.61
CA GLY A 579 14.00 -14.16 -10.73
C GLY A 579 15.20 -13.59 -11.49
N ALA A 580 15.07 -12.44 -12.14
CA ALA A 580 16.19 -11.78 -12.85
C ALA A 580 17.21 -11.15 -11.87
N PRO A 581 18.50 -11.07 -12.20
CA PRO A 581 19.51 -10.38 -11.38
C PRO A 581 19.10 -8.95 -11.02
N SER A 582 19.27 -8.57 -9.76
CA SER A 582 18.88 -7.23 -9.29
C SER A 582 19.92 -6.18 -9.66
N THR A 583 19.47 -5.03 -10.17
CA THR A 583 20.29 -3.82 -10.37
C THR A 583 19.83 -2.69 -9.44
N ALA A 584 19.27 -3.06 -8.27
CA ALA A 584 18.92 -2.11 -7.23
C ALA A 584 20.16 -1.36 -6.70
N GLU A 585 19.96 -0.17 -6.15
CA GLU A 585 21.04 0.69 -5.65
C GLU A 585 21.95 -0.04 -4.64
N SER A 586 21.37 -0.79 -3.70
CA SER A 586 22.12 -1.57 -2.71
C SER A 586 23.01 -2.66 -3.33
N VAL A 587 22.54 -3.31 -4.40
CA VAL A 587 23.29 -4.36 -5.10
C VAL A 587 24.42 -3.76 -5.92
N LEU A 588 24.14 -2.68 -6.65
CA LEU A 588 25.16 -1.97 -7.41
C LEU A 588 26.20 -1.33 -6.49
N ALA A 589 25.83 -0.88 -5.29
CA ALA A 589 26.75 -0.30 -4.33
C ALA A 589 27.72 -1.33 -3.76
N GLU A 590 27.24 -2.56 -3.53
CA GLU A 590 28.08 -3.68 -3.10
C GLU A 590 29.04 -4.10 -4.22
N LEU A 591 28.54 -4.22 -5.47
CA LEU A 591 29.41 -4.48 -6.63
C LEU A 591 30.40 -3.35 -6.91
N ALA A 592 30.05 -2.10 -6.61
CA ALA A 592 30.91 -0.94 -6.84
C ALA A 592 32.18 -0.92 -5.97
N LEU A 593 32.27 -1.78 -4.94
CA LEU A 593 33.49 -1.96 -4.16
C LEU A 593 34.62 -2.56 -4.98
N ASP A 594 34.28 -3.50 -5.87
CA ASP A 594 35.24 -4.27 -6.67
C ASP A 594 35.23 -3.88 -8.15
N TYR A 595 34.12 -3.31 -8.64
CA TYR A 595 33.89 -3.08 -10.07
C TYR A 595 33.56 -1.63 -10.40
N LYS A 596 34.23 -1.11 -11.42
CA LYS A 596 34.12 0.31 -11.83
C LYS A 596 32.81 0.64 -12.55
N LEU A 597 32.30 -0.24 -13.41
CA LEU A 597 31.07 0.03 -14.16
C LEU A 597 29.83 0.22 -13.25
N PRO A 598 29.58 -0.62 -12.23
CA PRO A 598 28.52 -0.37 -11.24
C PRO A 598 28.63 1.00 -10.55
N ARG A 599 29.85 1.47 -10.26
CA ARG A 599 30.07 2.81 -9.68
C ARG A 599 29.61 3.92 -10.63
N LEU A 600 30.01 3.86 -11.90
CA LEU A 600 29.61 4.82 -12.92
C LEU A 600 28.08 4.85 -13.12
N ILE A 601 27.43 3.68 -13.10
CA ILE A 601 25.97 3.58 -13.21
C ILE A 601 25.28 4.25 -12.01
N LEU A 602 25.80 4.05 -10.79
CA LEU A 602 25.26 4.71 -9.59
C LEU A 602 25.41 6.23 -9.66
N ASP A 603 26.60 6.71 -10.05
CA ASP A 603 26.88 8.15 -10.19
C ASP A 603 25.96 8.76 -11.27
N TYR A 604 25.78 8.10 -12.42
CA TYR A 604 24.84 8.53 -13.47
C TYR A 604 23.40 8.59 -12.96
N ARG A 605 22.90 7.54 -12.29
CA ARG A 605 21.52 7.50 -11.75
C ARG A 605 21.28 8.60 -10.73
N SER A 606 22.27 8.88 -9.88
CA SER A 606 22.21 9.96 -8.90
C SER A 606 22.06 11.33 -9.56
N LEU A 607 22.91 11.65 -10.55
CA LEU A 607 22.82 12.92 -11.29
C LEU A 607 21.56 13.01 -12.14
N SER A 608 21.17 11.93 -12.82
CA SER A 608 19.93 11.86 -13.61
C SER A 608 18.70 12.13 -12.76
N LYS A 609 18.63 11.55 -11.56
CA LYS A 609 17.56 11.82 -10.59
C LYS A 609 17.56 13.28 -10.15
N LEU A 610 18.72 13.84 -9.79
CA LEU A 610 18.82 15.26 -9.41
C LEU A 610 18.34 16.20 -10.51
N LYS A 611 18.74 15.92 -11.76
CA LYS A 611 18.37 16.73 -12.92
C LYS A 611 16.86 16.66 -13.20
N SER A 612 16.35 15.44 -13.40
CA SER A 612 14.95 15.20 -13.77
C SER A 612 13.95 15.50 -12.65
N THR A 613 14.36 15.43 -11.39
CA THR A 613 13.47 15.68 -10.23
C THR A 613 13.49 17.14 -9.82
N TYR A 614 14.66 17.81 -9.88
CA TYR A 614 14.82 19.15 -9.32
C TYR A 614 15.13 20.19 -10.39
N THR A 615 16.29 20.13 -11.07
CA THR A 615 16.70 21.25 -11.94
C THR A 615 15.78 21.48 -13.13
N ASP A 616 15.16 20.41 -13.66
CA ASP A 616 14.25 20.51 -14.80
C ASP A 616 12.81 20.84 -14.35
N LYS A 617 12.32 20.22 -13.27
CA LYS A 617 10.93 20.36 -12.83
C LYS A 617 10.65 21.57 -11.94
N LEU A 618 11.57 21.96 -11.05
CA LEU A 618 11.34 23.09 -10.14
C LEU A 618 11.06 24.40 -10.90
N PRO A 619 11.76 24.75 -12.00
CA PRO A 619 11.45 25.94 -12.78
C PRO A 619 10.04 25.95 -13.39
N GLU A 620 9.50 24.78 -13.74
CA GLU A 620 8.14 24.60 -14.27
C GLU A 620 7.07 24.74 -13.18
N ARG A 621 7.46 24.57 -11.90
CA ARG A 621 6.58 24.68 -10.72
C ARG A 621 6.54 26.08 -10.10
N ILE A 622 7.17 27.07 -10.73
CA ILE A 622 7.09 28.47 -10.29
C ILE A 622 5.72 29.01 -10.71
N ASP A 623 4.88 29.35 -9.73
CA ASP A 623 3.58 29.99 -9.98
C ASP A 623 3.80 31.37 -10.62
N SER A 624 3.06 31.65 -11.68
CA SER A 624 3.24 32.85 -12.51
C SER A 624 2.79 34.13 -11.83
N ARG A 625 1.90 34.07 -10.83
CA ARG A 625 1.38 35.24 -10.11
C ARG A 625 2.27 35.61 -8.94
N THR A 626 2.82 34.62 -8.24
CA THR A 626 3.67 34.86 -7.07
C THR A 626 5.17 34.90 -7.40
N GLY A 627 5.58 34.24 -8.49
CA GLY A 627 6.99 34.01 -8.81
C GLY A 627 7.68 33.05 -7.85
N ARG A 628 6.92 32.20 -7.16
CA ARG A 628 7.41 31.29 -6.09
C ARG A 628 6.93 29.86 -6.34
N VAL A 629 7.60 28.91 -5.70
CA VAL A 629 7.19 27.49 -5.71
C VAL A 629 6.32 27.22 -4.49
N HIS A 630 5.15 26.61 -4.72
CA HIS A 630 4.17 26.27 -3.69
C HIS A 630 4.05 24.75 -3.59
N THR A 631 4.78 24.14 -2.64
CA THR A 631 4.66 22.71 -2.36
C THR A 631 3.37 22.41 -1.62
N SER A 632 2.84 21.19 -1.75
CA SER A 632 1.71 20.71 -0.95
C SER A 632 2.20 19.80 0.17
N TYR A 633 1.96 20.17 1.42
CA TYR A 633 2.20 19.39 2.62
C TYR A 633 0.99 18.53 2.97
N HIS A 634 1.23 17.27 3.32
CA HIS A 634 0.20 16.31 3.70
C HIS A 634 0.36 15.86 5.14
N GLN A 635 -0.68 16.06 5.94
CA GLN A 635 -0.73 15.63 7.34
C GLN A 635 -1.06 14.14 7.50
N ALA A 636 -1.98 13.62 6.67
CA ALA A 636 -2.59 12.30 6.85
C ALA A 636 -2.01 11.21 5.92
N VAL A 637 -0.67 11.13 5.82
CA VAL A 637 0.01 10.17 4.91
C VAL A 637 1.00 9.27 5.64
N ALA A 638 1.95 9.83 6.39
CA ALA A 638 2.95 9.02 7.06
C ALA A 638 2.34 8.36 8.30
N ALA A 639 2.54 7.06 8.53
CA ALA A 639 1.93 6.38 9.69
C ALA A 639 2.34 6.99 11.05
N THR A 640 3.53 7.57 11.13
CA THR A 640 4.12 8.12 12.36
C THR A 640 3.70 9.55 12.70
N GLY A 641 2.90 10.23 11.87
CA GLY A 641 2.54 11.64 12.13
C GLY A 641 3.38 12.67 11.37
N ARG A 642 4.45 12.26 10.69
CA ARG A 642 5.32 13.21 9.93
C ARG A 642 4.58 13.82 8.74
N LEU A 643 4.87 15.10 8.49
CA LEU A 643 4.45 15.75 7.25
C LEU A 643 5.18 15.11 6.07
N SER A 644 4.47 14.94 4.97
CA SER A 644 5.07 14.67 3.66
C SER A 644 4.83 15.85 2.72
N SER A 645 5.58 15.95 1.62
CA SER A 645 5.48 17.04 0.66
C SER A 645 5.46 16.50 -0.76
N THR A 646 4.64 17.10 -1.63
CA THR A 646 4.52 16.76 -3.05
C THR A 646 4.43 18.02 -3.91
N GLU A 647 4.69 17.87 -5.21
CA GLU A 647 4.51 18.91 -6.23
C GLU A 647 5.13 20.28 -5.92
N PRO A 648 6.45 20.38 -5.63
CA PRO A 648 7.47 19.33 -5.61
C PRO A 648 7.66 18.73 -4.21
N ASN A 649 8.29 17.55 -4.13
CA ASN A 649 8.67 16.95 -2.84
C ASN A 649 9.97 17.58 -2.32
N LEU A 650 9.85 18.54 -1.41
CA LEU A 650 10.99 19.24 -0.82
C LEU A 650 11.74 18.41 0.23
N GLN A 651 11.10 17.39 0.80
CA GLN A 651 11.70 16.49 1.80
C GLN A 651 12.82 15.63 1.23
N ASN A 652 12.85 15.40 -0.08
CA ASN A 652 13.80 14.51 -0.73
C ASN A 652 15.04 15.23 -1.28
N ILE A 653 15.18 16.55 -1.10
CA ILE A 653 16.32 17.31 -1.63
C ILE A 653 17.60 16.91 -0.86
N PRO A 654 18.59 16.28 -1.52
CA PRO A 654 19.72 15.70 -0.82
C PRO A 654 20.55 16.76 -0.07
N VAL A 655 20.80 16.50 1.23
CA VAL A 655 21.59 17.40 2.11
C VAL A 655 23.10 17.19 1.93
N ARG A 656 23.52 15.94 1.71
CA ARG A 656 24.90 15.50 1.98
C ARG A 656 25.84 15.53 0.78
N THR A 657 25.30 15.61 -0.43
CA THR A 657 26.10 15.59 -1.65
C THR A 657 26.34 17.01 -2.14
N GLU A 658 27.51 17.28 -2.71
CA GLU A 658 27.82 18.60 -3.28
C GLU A 658 26.75 19.02 -4.30
N SER A 659 26.34 18.11 -5.19
CA SER A 659 25.27 18.38 -6.16
C SER A 659 23.92 18.66 -5.49
N GLY A 660 23.58 18.01 -4.37
CA GLY A 660 22.36 18.28 -3.63
C GLY A 660 22.37 19.65 -2.94
N ARG A 661 23.51 20.00 -2.33
CA ARG A 661 23.76 21.34 -1.76
C ARG A 661 23.61 22.44 -2.80
N ARG A 662 24.11 22.22 -4.03
CA ARG A 662 23.92 23.17 -5.14
C ARG A 662 22.45 23.40 -5.49
N ILE A 663 21.59 22.37 -5.44
CA ILE A 663 20.14 22.56 -5.63
C ILE A 663 19.58 23.51 -4.56
N ARG A 664 20.02 23.37 -3.29
CA ARG A 664 19.58 24.24 -2.19
C ARG A 664 20.01 25.70 -2.35
N GLN A 665 21.13 25.97 -3.03
CA GLN A 665 21.56 27.34 -3.35
C GLN A 665 20.55 28.10 -4.21
N ALA A 666 19.75 27.38 -5.01
CA ALA A 666 18.71 28.00 -5.82
C ALA A 666 17.48 28.43 -5.00
N PHE A 667 17.32 27.98 -3.75
CA PHE A 667 16.26 28.43 -2.85
C PHE A 667 16.74 29.70 -2.15
N ILE A 668 16.35 30.85 -2.69
CA ILE A 668 16.86 32.16 -2.30
C ILE A 668 15.83 32.93 -1.49
N ALA A 669 16.26 33.98 -0.78
CA ALA A 669 15.34 34.93 -0.17
C ALA A 669 14.83 35.99 -1.17
N GLU A 670 13.64 36.55 -0.90
CA GLU A 670 13.18 37.80 -1.51
C GLU A 670 14.15 38.96 -1.29
N LYS A 671 14.16 39.96 -2.18
CA LYS A 671 15.05 41.12 -2.03
C LYS A 671 14.76 41.87 -0.73
N GLY A 672 15.79 42.10 0.09
CA GLY A 672 15.67 42.72 1.42
C GLY A 672 15.35 41.73 2.54
N PHE A 673 15.29 40.43 2.23
CA PHE A 673 15.11 39.34 3.16
C PHE A 673 16.34 38.42 3.18
N ARG A 674 16.42 37.57 4.20
CA ARG A 674 17.39 36.49 4.35
C ARG A 674 16.67 35.19 4.64
N ILE A 675 17.27 34.08 4.24
CA ILE A 675 16.82 32.77 4.67
C ILE A 675 17.37 32.52 6.06
N LEU A 676 16.49 32.16 7.00
CA LEU A 676 16.83 31.67 8.32
C LEU A 676 16.35 30.22 8.41
N ALA A 677 17.28 29.30 8.68
CA ALA A 677 16.99 27.88 8.88
C ALA A 677 17.19 27.53 10.34
N ALA A 678 16.19 26.90 10.95
CA ALA A 678 16.20 26.48 12.35
C ALA A 678 15.96 24.97 12.43
N ASP A 679 16.97 24.21 12.85
CA ASP A 679 16.97 22.74 12.90
C ASP A 679 17.07 22.24 14.35
N TYR A 680 16.29 21.21 14.69
CA TYR A 680 16.41 20.60 16.01
C TYR A 680 17.64 19.69 16.12
N SER A 681 18.56 20.07 17.01
CA SER A 681 19.79 19.32 17.26
C SER A 681 19.49 18.01 18.00
N GLN A 682 19.53 16.90 17.23
CA GLN A 682 19.45 15.53 17.75
C GLN A 682 18.14 15.22 18.50
N ILE A 683 17.00 15.76 18.03
CA ILE A 683 15.70 15.63 18.69
C ILE A 683 15.33 14.18 19.04
N GLU A 684 15.55 13.23 18.13
CA GLU A 684 15.21 11.83 18.34
C GLU A 684 15.99 11.19 19.51
N LEU A 685 17.25 11.59 19.71
CA LEU A 685 18.05 11.11 20.84
C LEU A 685 17.60 11.73 22.17
N ARG A 686 17.21 13.01 22.17
CA ARG A 686 16.67 13.67 23.36
C ARG A 686 15.33 13.05 23.76
N ILE A 687 14.49 12.71 22.79
CA ILE A 687 13.25 11.96 23.01
C ILE A 687 13.55 10.56 23.56
N MET A 688 14.53 9.83 23.01
CA MET A 688 14.95 8.54 23.56
C MET A 688 15.38 8.68 25.03
N ALA A 689 16.19 9.68 25.36
CA ALA A 689 16.60 9.93 26.75
C ALA A 689 15.39 10.17 27.67
N HIS A 690 14.40 10.93 27.21
CA HIS A 690 13.16 11.17 27.94
C HIS A 690 12.30 9.90 28.10
N LEU A 691 12.03 9.17 27.02
CA LEU A 691 11.17 7.97 27.05
C LEU A 691 11.80 6.79 27.79
N SER A 692 13.12 6.67 27.75
CA SER A 692 13.86 5.63 28.46
C SER A 692 14.12 5.97 29.93
N GLY A 693 14.19 7.26 30.28
CA GLY A 693 14.61 7.71 31.60
C GLY A 693 16.05 7.29 31.95
N ASP A 694 16.89 7.02 30.95
CA ASP A 694 18.24 6.51 31.16
C ASP A 694 19.15 7.58 31.77
N GLU A 695 19.61 7.36 33.00
CA GLU A 695 20.43 8.32 33.75
C GLU A 695 21.74 8.67 33.03
N GLY A 696 22.37 7.71 32.36
CA GLY A 696 23.62 7.92 31.62
C GLY A 696 23.42 8.82 30.41
N LEU A 697 22.36 8.58 29.64
CA LEU A 697 22.01 9.37 28.47
C LEU A 697 21.55 10.79 28.87
N LEU A 698 20.74 10.91 29.92
CA LEU A 698 20.31 12.20 30.47
C LEU A 698 21.51 13.03 30.97
N ALA A 699 22.44 12.42 31.71
CA ALA A 699 23.65 13.09 32.19
C ALA A 699 24.56 13.55 31.05
N ALA A 700 24.74 12.71 30.01
CA ALA A 700 25.53 13.07 28.83
C ALA A 700 24.97 14.31 28.13
N PHE A 701 23.65 14.38 27.92
CA PHE A 701 23.02 15.56 27.34
C PHE A 701 23.10 16.79 28.25
N ALA A 702 22.87 16.64 29.56
CA ALA A 702 22.97 17.75 30.52
C ALA A 702 24.39 18.34 30.58
N ALA A 703 25.42 17.52 30.34
CA ALA A 703 26.82 17.94 30.26
C ALA A 703 27.25 18.48 28.89
N GLY A 704 26.35 18.48 27.88
CA GLY A 704 26.67 18.91 26.51
C GLY A 704 27.63 17.96 25.79
N GLU A 705 27.68 16.68 26.19
CA GLU A 705 28.57 15.69 25.57
C GLU A 705 28.08 15.27 24.19
N ASP A 706 29.02 15.09 23.26
CA ASP A 706 28.73 14.50 21.96
C ASP A 706 28.67 12.97 22.07
N ILE A 707 27.46 12.45 22.24
CA ILE A 707 27.20 11.00 22.41
C ILE A 707 27.75 10.19 21.23
N HIS A 708 27.73 10.73 20.01
CA HIS A 708 28.28 10.06 18.84
C HIS A 708 29.80 9.97 18.90
N ARG A 709 30.49 11.03 19.35
CA ARG A 709 31.94 10.97 19.59
C ARG A 709 32.28 10.03 20.74
N ALA A 710 31.52 10.05 21.83
CA ALA A 710 31.71 9.13 22.95
C ALA A 710 31.58 7.67 22.51
N THR A 711 30.57 7.37 21.70
CA THR A 711 30.36 6.03 21.11
C THR A 711 31.49 5.67 20.15
N ALA A 712 31.90 6.60 19.27
CA ALA A 712 32.99 6.38 18.34
C ALA A 712 34.32 6.09 19.05
N ALA A 713 34.62 6.80 20.13
CA ALA A 713 35.82 6.61 20.93
C ALA A 713 35.91 5.16 21.43
N GLU A 714 34.81 4.62 21.94
CA GLU A 714 34.72 3.23 22.40
C GLU A 714 34.80 2.23 21.24
N VAL A 715 34.00 2.42 20.19
CA VAL A 715 33.92 1.48 19.04
C VAL A 715 35.25 1.41 18.28
N PHE A 716 35.97 2.53 18.15
CA PHE A 716 37.23 2.57 17.41
C PHE A 716 38.46 2.49 18.33
N GLY A 717 38.29 2.35 19.64
CA GLY A 717 39.38 2.24 20.61
C GLY A 717 40.30 3.47 20.65
N VAL A 718 39.76 4.67 20.41
CA VAL A 718 40.49 5.94 20.40
C VAL A 718 39.97 6.85 21.50
N ARG A 719 40.75 7.88 21.88
CA ARG A 719 40.25 8.88 22.84
C ARG A 719 39.19 9.79 22.19
N PRO A 720 38.22 10.33 22.94
CA PRO A 720 37.16 11.20 22.38
C PRO A 720 37.67 12.39 21.59
N ASP A 721 38.84 12.97 21.94
CA ASP A 721 39.51 14.06 21.22
C ASP A 721 40.12 13.62 19.88
N GLN A 722 40.44 12.34 19.75
CA GLN A 722 41.08 11.74 18.56
C GLN A 722 40.08 11.15 17.56
N VAL A 723 38.78 11.13 17.90
CA VAL A 723 37.73 10.67 16.99
C VAL A 723 37.70 11.57 15.74
N SER A 724 37.87 10.96 14.58
CA SER A 724 37.75 11.65 13.29
C SER A 724 36.27 11.95 12.96
N SER A 725 36.03 12.93 12.08
CA SER A 725 34.67 13.24 11.63
C SER A 725 33.97 12.03 10.97
N GLU A 726 34.75 11.18 10.29
CA GLU A 726 34.25 9.94 9.71
C GLU A 726 33.89 8.90 10.77
N GLN A 727 34.74 8.69 11.78
CA GLN A 727 34.46 7.77 12.88
C GLN A 727 33.20 8.21 13.66
N ARG A 728 33.08 9.51 13.94
CA ARG A 728 31.87 10.10 14.52
C ARG A 728 30.63 9.83 13.67
N ARG A 729 30.74 9.98 12.34
CA ARG A 729 29.65 9.73 11.39
C ARG A 729 29.20 8.26 11.39
N SER A 730 30.16 7.33 11.42
CA SER A 730 29.85 5.91 11.53
C SER A 730 29.14 5.60 12.85
N ALA A 731 29.65 6.13 13.97
CA ALA A 731 29.01 5.97 15.28
C ALA A 731 27.62 6.60 15.38
N LYS A 732 27.37 7.71 14.66
CA LYS A 732 26.02 8.27 14.50
C LYS A 732 25.07 7.23 13.92
N ALA A 733 25.47 6.60 12.82
CA ALA A 733 24.65 5.58 12.18
C ALA A 733 24.48 4.31 13.04
N ILE A 734 25.48 3.97 13.87
CA ILE A 734 25.37 2.90 14.89
C ILE A 734 24.34 3.26 15.95
N ASN A 735 24.45 4.44 16.58
CA ASN A 735 23.54 4.86 17.65
C ASN A 735 22.10 4.86 17.18
N PHE A 736 21.82 5.47 16.01
CA PHE A 736 20.49 5.41 15.43
C PHE A 736 20.07 3.97 15.14
N GLY A 737 20.96 3.14 14.57
CA GLY A 737 20.66 1.73 14.36
C GLY A 737 20.24 1.00 15.64
N LEU A 738 21.03 1.11 16.70
CA LEU A 738 20.80 0.44 17.98
C LEU A 738 19.50 0.92 18.64
N ILE A 739 19.28 2.23 18.67
CA ILE A 739 18.05 2.86 19.15
C ILE A 739 16.83 2.37 18.37
N TYR A 740 17.00 2.13 17.06
CA TYR A 740 15.95 1.65 16.18
C TYR A 740 15.80 0.12 16.12
N GLY A 741 16.36 -0.61 17.08
CA GLY A 741 16.21 -2.06 17.16
C GLY A 741 16.97 -2.83 16.08
N MET A 742 18.06 -2.26 15.55
CA MET A 742 18.98 -2.98 14.66
C MET A 742 19.58 -4.18 15.40
N SER A 743 19.56 -5.34 14.76
CA SER A 743 20.20 -6.54 15.32
C SER A 743 21.72 -6.47 15.17
N ALA A 744 22.45 -7.25 15.97
CA ALA A 744 23.91 -7.41 15.81
C ALA A 744 24.30 -7.83 14.38
N PHE A 745 23.44 -8.59 13.68
CA PHE A 745 23.65 -8.93 12.27
C PHE A 745 23.57 -7.70 11.35
N GLY A 746 22.58 -6.82 11.56
CA GLY A 746 22.46 -5.56 10.82
C GLY A 746 23.66 -4.64 11.08
N LEU A 747 24.09 -4.56 12.34
CA LEU A 747 25.24 -3.76 12.75
C LEU A 747 26.54 -4.29 12.13
N ALA A 748 26.77 -5.61 12.18
CA ALA A 748 27.93 -6.27 11.56
C ALA A 748 28.05 -5.93 10.07
N ARG A 749 26.93 -6.02 9.34
CA ARG A 749 26.88 -5.68 7.90
C ARG A 749 27.19 -4.20 7.65
N GLN A 750 26.67 -3.30 8.48
CA GLN A 750 26.87 -1.86 8.32
C GLN A 750 28.31 -1.42 8.64
N LEU A 751 28.97 -2.09 9.58
CA LEU A 751 30.35 -1.80 9.98
C LEU A 751 31.40 -2.63 9.24
N GLY A 752 30.99 -3.66 8.50
CA GLY A 752 31.92 -4.59 7.85
C GLY A 752 32.75 -5.39 8.85
N ILE A 753 32.20 -5.70 10.04
CA ILE A 753 32.87 -6.45 11.11
C ILE A 753 32.23 -7.82 11.33
N GLU A 754 32.96 -8.72 11.99
CA GLU A 754 32.45 -10.02 12.39
C GLU A 754 31.26 -9.92 13.36
N ARG A 755 30.33 -10.87 13.25
CA ARG A 755 29.08 -10.87 14.05
C ARG A 755 29.34 -10.88 15.56
N GLY A 756 30.38 -11.57 16.02
CA GLY A 756 30.75 -11.61 17.44
C GLY A 756 31.12 -10.24 17.97
N ALA A 757 32.00 -9.51 17.27
CA ALA A 757 32.40 -8.15 17.63
C ALA A 757 31.21 -7.17 17.61
N ALA A 758 30.29 -7.31 16.63
CA ALA A 758 29.08 -6.50 16.61
C ALA A 758 28.17 -6.77 17.83
N GLN A 759 28.07 -8.03 18.29
CA GLN A 759 27.30 -8.35 19.49
C GLN A 759 27.95 -7.75 20.75
N GLU A 760 29.28 -7.81 20.87
CA GLU A 760 30.00 -7.17 21.98
C GLU A 760 29.73 -5.66 22.05
N TYR A 761 29.65 -4.97 20.91
CA TYR A 761 29.27 -3.55 20.88
C TYR A 761 27.82 -3.30 21.30
N VAL A 762 26.88 -4.14 20.87
CA VAL A 762 25.47 -4.06 21.30
C VAL A 762 25.39 -4.22 22.82
N ASP A 763 26.10 -5.20 23.37
CA ASP A 763 26.09 -5.51 24.80
C ASP A 763 26.73 -4.38 25.61
N LEU A 764 27.86 -3.82 25.14
CA LEU A 764 28.52 -2.68 25.79
C LEU A 764 27.62 -1.44 25.79
N TYR A 765 26.96 -1.15 24.67
CA TYR A 765 26.04 -0.02 24.55
C TYR A 765 24.89 -0.12 25.56
N PHE A 766 24.24 -1.28 25.66
CA PHE A 766 23.15 -1.48 26.63
C PHE A 766 23.62 -1.64 28.08
N ALA A 767 24.87 -2.02 28.32
CA ALA A 767 25.46 -1.96 29.66
C ALA A 767 25.69 -0.51 30.10
N ARG A 768 26.07 0.38 29.17
CA ARG A 768 26.24 1.81 29.42
C ARG A 768 24.91 2.56 29.54
N TYR A 769 23.91 2.18 28.74
CA TYR A 769 22.58 2.79 28.70
C TYR A 769 21.47 1.76 28.98
N PRO A 770 21.37 1.23 30.23
CA PRO A 770 20.44 0.16 30.57
C PRO A 770 18.96 0.55 30.44
N GLY A 771 18.62 1.83 30.65
CA GLY A 771 17.26 2.36 30.51
C GLY A 771 16.74 2.27 29.08
N VAL A 772 17.62 2.42 28.09
CA VAL A 772 17.27 2.27 26.67
C VAL A 772 16.82 0.84 26.37
N LYS A 773 17.55 -0.17 26.88
CA LYS A 773 17.16 -1.58 26.72
C LYS A 773 15.82 -1.87 27.40
N ALA A 774 15.65 -1.38 28.63
CA ALA A 774 14.40 -1.56 29.38
C ALA A 774 13.19 -0.92 28.67
N TYR A 775 13.38 0.24 28.05
CA TYR A 775 12.38 0.86 27.19
C TYR A 775 12.02 -0.01 25.98
N MET A 776 13.01 -0.49 25.23
CA MET A 776 12.77 -1.33 24.05
C MET A 776 12.02 -2.62 24.40
N ASP A 777 12.36 -3.26 25.52
CA ASP A 777 11.70 -4.46 26.01
C ASP A 777 10.24 -4.17 26.41
N ARG A 778 10.00 -3.14 27.22
CA ARG A 778 8.66 -2.72 27.65
C ARG A 778 7.76 -2.31 26.48
N THR A 779 8.28 -1.55 25.52
CA THR A 779 7.51 -1.09 24.36
C THR A 779 7.09 -2.26 23.47
N ARG A 780 7.94 -3.30 23.33
CA ARG A 780 7.55 -4.53 22.61
C ARG A 780 6.46 -5.29 23.34
N GLU A 781 6.61 -5.48 24.65
CA GLU A 781 5.60 -6.16 25.48
C GLU A 781 4.25 -5.43 25.40
N GLN A 782 4.25 -4.11 25.60
CA GLN A 782 3.05 -3.28 25.47
C GLN A 782 2.42 -3.41 24.07
N ALA A 783 3.22 -3.36 23.00
CA ALA A 783 2.72 -3.49 21.63
C ALA A 783 2.05 -4.86 21.38
N HIS A 784 2.60 -5.95 21.94
CA HIS A 784 1.98 -7.28 21.85
C HIS A 784 0.64 -7.36 22.60
N ASP A 785 0.56 -6.73 23.77
CA ASP A 785 -0.62 -6.79 24.64
C ASP A 785 -1.78 -5.96 24.11
N GLN A 786 -1.53 -4.72 23.68
CA GLN A 786 -2.58 -3.77 23.30
C GLN A 786 -2.76 -3.61 21.77
N GLY A 787 -1.80 -4.08 20.97
CA GLY A 787 -1.85 -4.02 19.50
C GLY A 787 -1.47 -2.67 18.88
N TYR A 788 -1.01 -1.71 19.68
CA TYR A 788 -0.56 -0.38 19.23
C TYR A 788 0.55 0.17 20.14
N VAL A 789 1.20 1.26 19.72
CA VAL A 789 2.12 2.07 20.53
C VAL A 789 1.72 3.54 20.50
N GLU A 790 2.11 4.30 21.51
CA GLU A 790 1.73 5.72 21.67
C GLU A 790 2.95 6.66 21.69
N THR A 791 2.79 7.88 21.17
CA THR A 791 3.75 8.99 21.35
C THR A 791 3.60 9.63 22.72
N LEU A 792 4.52 10.53 23.07
CA LEU A 792 4.43 11.32 24.32
C LEU A 792 3.10 12.09 24.46
N PHE A 793 2.52 12.53 23.33
CA PHE A 793 1.27 13.28 23.29
C PHE A 793 0.03 12.39 23.11
N GLY A 794 0.21 11.07 23.01
CA GLY A 794 -0.87 10.10 22.93
C GLY A 794 -1.30 9.71 21.52
N ARG A 795 -0.54 10.09 20.47
CA ARG A 795 -0.83 9.63 19.11
C ARG A 795 -0.58 8.12 19.04
N ARG A 796 -1.56 7.36 18.54
CA ARG A 796 -1.46 5.91 18.38
C ARG A 796 -0.92 5.50 17.01
N LEU A 797 -0.13 4.44 17.00
CA LEU A 797 0.18 3.65 15.81
C LEU A 797 -0.24 2.20 16.04
N TYR A 798 -1.24 1.74 15.29
CA TYR A 798 -1.71 0.35 15.34
C TYR A 798 -0.77 -0.57 14.56
N LEU A 799 -0.57 -1.78 15.08
CA LEU A 799 0.41 -2.74 14.59
C LEU A 799 -0.27 -4.10 14.35
N PRO A 800 -1.04 -4.27 13.26
CA PRO A 800 -1.82 -5.49 13.02
C PRO A 800 -0.96 -6.75 12.92
N GLU A 801 0.30 -6.61 12.49
CA GLU A 801 1.25 -7.72 12.33
C GLU A 801 2.10 -7.98 13.60
N ILE A 802 1.86 -7.29 14.72
CA ILE A 802 2.64 -7.47 15.95
C ILE A 802 2.52 -8.89 16.53
N ASN A 803 1.40 -9.56 16.28
CA ASN A 803 1.14 -10.93 16.71
C ASN A 803 1.17 -11.94 15.54
N ALA A 804 1.75 -11.57 14.39
CA ALA A 804 1.79 -12.44 13.21
C ALA A 804 2.58 -13.73 13.47
N ARG A 805 2.04 -14.88 12.99
CA ARG A 805 2.77 -16.17 13.01
C ARG A 805 4.06 -16.13 12.18
N ASN A 806 4.11 -15.29 11.16
CA ASN A 806 5.31 -15.09 10.33
C ASN A 806 6.36 -14.28 11.11
N HIS A 807 7.47 -14.92 11.46
CA HIS A 807 8.55 -14.31 12.22
C HIS A 807 9.11 -13.02 11.59
N GLN A 808 9.25 -12.95 10.26
CA GLN A 808 9.79 -11.76 9.59
C GLN A 808 8.84 -10.57 9.70
N ARG A 809 7.53 -10.80 9.50
CA ARG A 809 6.51 -9.75 9.66
C ARG A 809 6.41 -9.27 11.11
N ARG A 810 6.42 -10.20 12.05
CA ARG A 810 6.43 -9.91 13.48
C ARG A 810 7.65 -9.07 13.89
N THR A 811 8.85 -9.49 13.48
CA THR A 811 10.10 -8.74 13.77
C THR A 811 10.06 -7.34 13.14
N ALA A 812 9.48 -7.18 11.95
CA ALA A 812 9.31 -5.87 11.34
C ALA A 812 8.34 -4.99 12.14
N ALA A 813 7.22 -5.54 12.60
CA ALA A 813 6.27 -4.83 13.47
C ALA A 813 6.89 -4.45 14.82
N GLU A 814 7.66 -5.34 15.46
CA GLU A 814 8.39 -5.07 16.71
C GLU A 814 9.39 -3.91 16.54
N ARG A 815 10.10 -3.83 15.40
CA ARG A 815 10.98 -2.68 15.11
C ARG A 815 10.18 -1.39 14.93
N THR A 816 9.07 -1.45 14.21
CA THR A 816 8.17 -0.30 14.06
C THR A 816 7.63 0.16 15.41
N ALA A 817 7.28 -0.77 16.32
CA ALA A 817 6.81 -0.47 17.66
C ALA A 817 7.81 0.35 18.48
N ILE A 818 9.10 0.04 18.38
CA ILE A 818 10.15 0.79 19.08
C ILE A 818 10.36 2.17 18.46
N ASN A 819 10.30 2.25 17.13
CA ASN A 819 10.68 3.45 16.37
C ASN A 819 9.58 4.52 16.35
N ALA A 820 8.33 4.09 16.27
CA ALA A 820 7.19 4.97 16.07
C ALA A 820 6.97 5.99 17.21
N PRO A 821 7.06 5.62 18.50
CA PRO A 821 6.94 6.59 19.58
C PRO A 821 7.96 7.72 19.48
N MET A 822 9.21 7.43 19.10
CA MET A 822 10.25 8.45 18.95
C MET A 822 10.00 9.35 17.75
N GLN A 823 9.79 8.75 16.57
CA GLN A 823 9.59 9.50 15.33
C GLN A 823 8.30 10.31 15.34
N GLY A 824 7.25 9.75 15.95
CA GLY A 824 5.97 10.42 16.10
C GLY A 824 6.01 11.53 17.14
N THR A 825 6.70 11.33 18.27
CA THR A 825 6.93 12.42 19.23
C THR A 825 7.73 13.55 18.60
N ALA A 826 8.75 13.26 17.79
CA ALA A 826 9.49 14.30 17.06
C ALA A 826 8.58 15.06 16.08
N ALA A 827 7.73 14.34 15.34
CA ALA A 827 6.75 14.93 14.44
C ALA A 827 5.76 15.85 15.20
N ASP A 828 5.22 15.38 16.32
CA ASP A 828 4.29 16.14 17.16
C ASP A 828 4.96 17.43 17.71
N ILE A 829 6.23 17.34 18.17
CA ILE A 829 7.00 18.52 18.64
C ILE A 829 7.19 19.54 17.51
N ILE A 830 7.52 19.10 16.30
CA ILE A 830 7.69 20.01 15.16
C ILE A 830 6.36 20.69 14.81
N LYS A 831 5.25 19.95 14.80
CA LYS A 831 3.91 20.54 14.57
C LYS A 831 3.55 21.58 15.63
N LEU A 832 3.80 21.29 16.90
CA LEU A 832 3.62 22.24 18.00
C LEU A 832 4.52 23.48 17.84
N ALA A 833 5.76 23.30 17.42
CA ALA A 833 6.69 24.39 17.14
C ALA A 833 6.18 25.27 15.98
N MET A 834 5.63 24.67 14.93
CA MET A 834 5.02 25.40 13.82
C MET A 834 3.83 26.24 14.29
N ILE A 835 2.93 25.65 15.09
CA ILE A 835 1.75 26.35 15.65
C ILE A 835 2.18 27.53 16.52
N ARG A 836 3.13 27.32 17.44
CA ARG A 836 3.64 28.38 18.33
C ARG A 836 4.35 29.49 17.56
N THR A 837 5.19 29.12 16.60
CA THR A 837 5.95 30.09 15.80
C THR A 837 5.02 30.89 14.90
N ASP A 838 4.03 30.26 14.28
CA ASP A 838 3.02 30.97 13.48
C ASP A 838 2.17 31.92 14.34
N GLY A 839 1.72 31.47 15.53
CA GLY A 839 1.03 32.34 16.49
C GLY A 839 1.86 33.56 16.90
N TRP A 840 3.17 33.37 17.12
CA TRP A 840 4.10 34.46 17.36
C TRP A 840 4.23 35.40 16.15
N ILE A 841 4.43 34.87 14.93
CA ILE A 841 4.51 35.67 13.70
C ILE A 841 3.26 36.53 13.54
N ARG A 842 2.07 35.94 13.73
CA ARG A 842 0.78 36.64 13.55
C ARG A 842 0.50 37.70 14.61
N SER A 843 0.97 37.51 15.84
CA SER A 843 0.82 38.49 16.93
C SER A 843 1.91 39.56 16.93
N GLY A 844 3.03 39.28 16.26
CA GLY A 844 4.20 40.14 16.16
C GLY A 844 4.05 41.28 15.15
N ARG A 845 5.10 42.09 15.04
CA ARG A 845 5.22 43.17 14.04
C ARG A 845 6.40 42.99 13.09
N LEU A 846 7.15 41.89 13.25
CA LEU A 846 8.32 41.61 12.42
C LEU A 846 7.86 41.03 11.08
N ASP A 847 8.58 41.36 10.00
CA ASP A 847 8.30 40.80 8.68
C ASP A 847 9.02 39.47 8.54
N VAL A 848 8.36 38.41 9.03
CA VAL A 848 8.83 37.02 9.06
C VAL A 848 7.79 36.13 8.42
N ARG A 849 8.23 35.19 7.57
CA ARG A 849 7.38 34.21 6.91
C ARG A 849 7.97 32.83 7.08
N MET A 850 7.18 31.88 7.58
CA MET A 850 7.52 30.47 7.50
C MET A 850 7.25 30.01 6.06
N VAL A 851 8.25 29.39 5.41
CA VAL A 851 8.20 29.04 3.98
C VAL A 851 8.36 27.55 3.72
N MET A 852 9.09 26.82 4.57
CA MET A 852 9.27 25.37 4.42
C MET A 852 9.39 24.68 5.77
N GLN A 853 8.93 23.44 5.81
CA GLN A 853 9.26 22.42 6.79
C GLN A 853 9.96 21.27 6.06
N VAL A 854 11.15 20.86 6.51
CA VAL A 854 11.93 19.76 5.93
C VAL A 854 12.59 18.96 7.05
N HIS A 855 12.29 17.67 7.16
CA HIS A 855 12.76 16.81 8.25
C HIS A 855 12.48 17.38 9.64
N ASP A 856 13.52 17.83 10.36
CA ASP A 856 13.45 18.42 11.70
C ASP A 856 13.72 19.94 11.67
N GLU A 857 13.75 20.53 10.46
CA GLU A 857 14.06 21.93 10.17
C GLU A 857 12.81 22.74 9.78
N LEU A 858 12.73 23.97 10.30
CA LEU A 858 11.83 25.03 9.85
C LEU A 858 12.64 26.13 9.16
N VAL A 859 12.19 26.52 7.97
CA VAL A 859 12.85 27.55 7.15
C VAL A 859 11.94 28.77 7.02
N PHE A 860 12.56 29.94 7.18
CA PHE A 860 11.90 31.23 7.21
C PHE A 860 12.54 32.20 6.23
N GLU A 861 11.74 33.10 5.67
CA GLU A 861 12.22 34.36 5.11
C GLU A 861 12.02 35.46 6.15
N VAL A 862 13.09 36.21 6.43
CA VAL A 862 13.10 37.27 7.45
C VAL A 862 13.65 38.55 6.86
N ALA A 863 12.95 39.67 7.04
CA ALA A 863 13.47 40.97 6.62
C ALA A 863 14.80 41.28 7.33
N GLU A 864 15.78 41.81 6.60
CA GLU A 864 17.15 42.02 7.12
C GLU A 864 17.19 42.83 8.42
N GLN A 865 16.28 43.79 8.56
CA GLN A 865 16.16 44.67 9.74
C GLN A 865 15.66 43.95 11.00
N ASP A 866 14.91 42.86 10.85
CA ASP A 866 14.26 42.12 11.94
C ASP A 866 15.05 40.86 12.35
N LEU A 867 16.11 40.52 11.60
CA LEU A 867 16.81 39.25 11.67
C LEU A 867 17.24 38.83 13.09
N ARG A 868 17.87 39.72 13.86
CA ARG A 868 18.35 39.37 15.21
C ARG A 868 17.22 39.06 16.19
N GLN A 869 16.13 39.81 16.09
CA GLN A 869 14.96 39.62 16.95
C GLN A 869 14.23 38.34 16.56
N ALA A 870 14.08 38.09 15.26
CA ALA A 870 13.48 36.89 14.73
C ALA A 870 14.28 35.63 15.10
N GLU A 871 15.62 35.65 14.98
CA GLU A 871 16.48 34.53 15.37
C GLU A 871 16.26 34.12 16.83
N THR A 872 16.26 35.10 17.73
CA THR A 872 16.07 34.86 19.16
C THR A 872 14.68 34.28 19.42
N ALA A 873 13.65 34.92 18.87
CA ALA A 873 12.27 34.51 19.10
C ALA A 873 11.93 33.14 18.49
N ILE A 874 12.37 32.84 17.26
CA ILE A 874 12.15 31.54 16.62
C ILE A 874 12.81 30.44 17.44
N ARG A 875 14.05 30.66 17.89
CA ARG A 875 14.75 29.71 18.77
C ARG A 875 13.95 29.45 20.04
N GLU A 876 13.47 30.49 20.71
CA GLU A 876 12.65 30.37 21.92
C GLU A 876 11.31 29.62 21.66
N GLN A 877 10.61 29.93 20.56
CA GLN A 877 9.34 29.27 20.24
C GLN A 877 9.52 27.77 19.97
N MET A 878 10.56 27.40 19.23
CA MET A 878 10.88 26.01 18.92
C MET A 878 11.37 25.27 20.16
N GLN A 879 12.32 25.81 20.92
CA GLN A 879 12.79 25.17 22.16
C GLN A 879 11.67 24.99 23.20
N GLY A 880 10.70 25.91 23.22
CA GLY A 880 9.55 25.84 24.10
C GLY A 880 8.42 24.94 23.61
N ALA A 881 8.53 24.29 22.44
CA ALA A 881 7.44 23.53 21.82
C ALA A 881 6.97 22.32 22.65
N ALA A 882 7.87 21.74 23.45
CA ALA A 882 7.55 20.67 24.38
C ALA A 882 8.46 20.71 25.60
N GLU A 883 7.96 20.19 26.71
CA GLU A 883 8.75 19.99 27.93
C GLU A 883 9.23 18.54 27.98
N LEU A 884 10.55 18.36 27.90
CA LEU A 884 11.22 17.07 28.03
C LEU A 884 12.14 17.09 29.25
N ALA A 885 12.63 15.92 29.65
CA ALA A 885 13.60 15.80 30.75
C ALA A 885 14.93 16.52 30.46
N ILE A 886 15.25 16.72 29.18
CA ILE A 886 16.40 17.47 28.68
C ILE A 886 15.86 18.56 27.76
N PRO A 887 16.36 19.80 27.85
CA PRO A 887 15.89 20.89 27.00
C PRO A 887 16.09 20.57 25.52
N LEU A 888 15.12 20.98 24.69
CA LEU A 888 15.28 20.97 23.24
C LEU A 888 16.34 22.02 22.84
N GLU A 889 17.18 21.65 21.89
CA GLU A 889 18.18 22.56 21.31
C GLU A 889 17.88 22.77 19.83
N VAL A 890 18.01 24.02 19.41
CA VAL A 890 17.75 24.46 18.04
C VAL A 890 18.98 25.21 17.56
N GLU A 891 19.58 24.71 16.48
CA GLU A 891 20.62 25.39 15.73
C GLU A 891 19.96 26.32 14.72
N VAL A 892 20.44 27.56 14.64
CA VAL A 892 19.92 28.56 13.70
C VAL A 892 21.07 29.05 12.84
N GLY A 893 20.88 29.01 11.52
CA GLY A 893 21.77 29.60 10.55
C GLY A 893 21.05 30.58 9.64
N VAL A 894 21.81 31.52 9.07
CA VAL A 894 21.28 32.59 8.23
C VAL A 894 22.12 32.75 6.97
N GLY A 895 21.46 32.78 5.82
CA GLY A 895 22.07 32.82 4.51
C GLY A 895 21.34 33.73 3.53
N ALA A 896 21.93 33.97 2.36
CA ALA A 896 21.20 34.52 1.21
C ALA A 896 20.32 33.46 0.54
N ASN A 897 20.66 32.19 0.73
CA ASN A 897 19.97 31.02 0.21
C ASN A 897 19.93 29.91 1.28
N TRP A 898 19.18 28.85 1.00
CA TRP A 898 18.98 27.75 1.93
C TRP A 898 20.27 26.96 2.23
N ASP A 899 21.19 26.77 1.28
CA ASP A 899 22.48 26.09 1.52
C ASP A 899 23.42 26.88 2.43
N GLU A 900 23.34 28.21 2.44
CA GLU A 900 24.13 29.05 3.35
C GLU A 900 23.53 29.12 4.75
N ALA A 901 22.20 29.01 4.86
CA ALA A 901 21.50 29.03 6.14
C ALA A 901 21.54 27.67 6.86
N HIS A 902 21.59 26.58 6.09
CA HIS A 902 21.74 25.21 6.55
C HIS A 902 23.20 24.85 6.82
#